data_AF-A0A3B8NEP5-F1
#
_entry.id   AF-A0A3B8NEP5-F1
#
_cell.length_a   1.000
_cell.length_b   1.000
_cell.length_c   1.000
_cell.angle_alpha   90.00
_cell.angle_beta   90.00
_cell.angle_gamma   90.00
#
_symmetry.space_group_name_H-M   'P 1'
#
loop_
_entity.id
_entity.type
_entity.pdbx_description
1 polymer ?
#
loop_
_entity_poly.entity_id
_entity_poly.type
_entity_poly.pdbx_seq_one_letter_code
_entity_poly.pdbx_strand_id
1 'polypeptide(L)'
;ADLFLAAAGDISNEDFLNDNLEFKLNGVIENLGLLESDSGTFLLGKQILNSGKVGSDKGVSVLASGDEVFIKNHGSSLMLRVSDDLAEPKKDGIGINNLGKVDGEEVMFSAGDAFADAIYHQGTASADKSVKLHSDGGNIKVSGKIEASSDDGGGRIEIGGTDRGAGTVPRAANVSIFDAAVLDASARSGGDGGDVVIWSDGHTEMFGSIFAEGENGGFAEVSGNTYDFGVSAWRIYLGQGGRFLLDPEDITIGKKLAEEIVKQLEKGTNVTVSTDNDVATTPEDIKGEVTNATDVNGTGDIIVDSDIRVAANNQNKFATLTLDSSGDIIINQSDSADQIRMQNLQGSGSSGNNVFEFKAAKNISINGVIDNFGGGEGQILLDAKGNVDINSTIDANGGAVTILGHDISISNATTSILSGQSTSKNNLVRITAKGDLEFDGGRLELFGDTDIVINANKFINNTGSNVFAVNAASADSVQWSIALPGLTNGRKQIHTFGGLKSNNPAKFGSGGNEATPKNEYHFLDKPTLTVKPNNDSKIYGEVSDSLFKGIEISGLVDASKYGGVFTQDTIVTSVIQDGLTLESSGSKAKAGVGDYNISAQGLKSQNGYEFDYSANGKLTVNQRRIELTAGDQTKVYGEVFELVGEKFTLKDLDGDGDSVLPNGEVITNVSIKSVTGKNSST
;
A
#
# COMPACT_ATOMS: atom_id res chain seq x y z
N ALA A 1 -37.33 -31.20 -30.99
CA ALA A 1 -37.13 -30.16 -32.03
C ALA A 1 -35.84 -29.47 -31.68
N ASP A 2 -35.04 -29.06 -32.67
CA ASP A 2 -33.77 -28.39 -32.37
C ASP A 2 -33.99 -27.13 -31.52
N LEU A 3 -35.04 -26.36 -31.85
CA LEU A 3 -35.47 -25.16 -31.13
C LEU A 3 -36.98 -25.20 -30.89
N PHE A 4 -37.43 -24.77 -29.71
CA PHE A 4 -38.83 -24.47 -29.42
C PHE A 4 -38.96 -23.01 -28.99
N LEU A 5 -39.86 -22.25 -29.63
CA LEU A 5 -40.17 -20.88 -29.25
C LEU A 5 -41.67 -20.69 -29.19
N ALA A 6 -42.18 -20.24 -28.05
CA ALA A 6 -43.55 -19.80 -27.87
C ALA A 6 -43.55 -18.33 -27.44
N ALA A 7 -44.20 -17.48 -28.22
CA ALA A 7 -44.38 -16.07 -27.93
C ALA A 7 -45.87 -15.71 -27.85
N ALA A 8 -46.30 -15.09 -26.76
CA ALA A 8 -47.64 -14.54 -26.58
C ALA A 8 -47.65 -13.07 -27.02
N GLY A 9 -47.48 -12.85 -28.32
CA GLY A 9 -47.33 -11.53 -28.92
C GLY A 9 -47.17 -11.57 -30.44
N ASP A 10 -46.73 -10.46 -30.99
CA ASP A 10 -46.56 -10.23 -32.43
C ASP A 10 -45.09 -9.95 -32.79
N ILE A 11 -44.64 -10.49 -33.92
CA ILE A 11 -43.38 -10.13 -34.59
C ILE A 11 -43.72 -9.53 -35.95
N SER A 12 -43.01 -8.48 -36.37
CA SER A 12 -43.24 -7.89 -37.69
C SER A 12 -42.75 -8.84 -38.79
N ASN A 13 -43.40 -8.83 -39.96
CA ASN A 13 -42.92 -9.62 -41.11
C ASN A 13 -41.50 -9.21 -41.53
N GLU A 14 -41.14 -7.93 -41.38
CA GLU A 14 -39.81 -7.43 -41.70
C GLU A 14 -38.77 -8.02 -40.75
N ASP A 15 -39.05 -8.00 -39.45
CA ASP A 15 -38.15 -8.55 -38.42
C ASP A 15 -37.99 -10.06 -38.57
N PHE A 16 -39.11 -10.77 -38.77
CA PHE A 16 -39.09 -12.21 -39.01
C PHE A 16 -38.28 -12.60 -40.27
N LEU A 17 -38.42 -11.87 -41.38
CA LEU A 17 -37.69 -12.16 -42.61
C LEU A 17 -36.19 -11.80 -42.53
N ASN A 18 -35.83 -10.87 -41.64
CA ASN A 18 -34.46 -10.45 -41.40
C ASN A 18 -33.77 -11.20 -40.25
N ASP A 19 -34.42 -12.21 -39.66
CA ASP A 19 -33.94 -12.95 -38.48
C ASP A 19 -33.71 -12.03 -37.26
N ASN A 20 -34.44 -10.92 -37.19
CA ASN A 20 -34.52 -10.07 -36.02
C ASN A 20 -35.65 -10.59 -35.13
N LEU A 21 -35.31 -11.30 -34.07
CA LEU A 21 -36.31 -11.88 -33.16
C LEU A 21 -36.78 -10.84 -32.14
N GLU A 22 -37.56 -9.86 -32.62
CA GLU A 22 -38.17 -8.78 -31.85
C GLU A 22 -39.68 -8.99 -31.72
N PHE A 23 -40.15 -9.18 -30.49
CA PHE A 23 -41.54 -9.52 -30.19
C PHE A 23 -42.19 -8.43 -29.33
N LYS A 24 -43.37 -7.99 -29.72
CA LYS A 24 -44.26 -7.16 -28.91
C LYS A 24 -45.26 -8.06 -28.20
N LEU A 25 -45.14 -8.17 -26.89
CA LEU A 25 -45.85 -9.16 -26.09
C LEU A 25 -47.13 -8.56 -25.53
N ASN A 26 -48.22 -9.34 -25.56
CA ASN A 26 -49.54 -8.87 -25.13
C ASN A 26 -50.36 -9.92 -24.36
N GLY A 27 -49.85 -11.14 -24.20
CA GLY A 27 -50.56 -12.25 -23.57
C GLY A 27 -49.75 -13.01 -22.51
N VAL A 28 -50.43 -13.97 -21.86
CA VAL A 28 -49.87 -14.86 -20.84
C VAL A 28 -49.46 -16.18 -21.48
N ILE A 29 -48.32 -16.74 -21.05
CA ILE A 29 -47.95 -18.13 -21.34
C ILE A 29 -48.14 -18.97 -20.09
N GLU A 30 -48.91 -20.05 -20.20
CA GLU A 30 -49.06 -21.05 -19.14
C GLU A 30 -48.50 -22.40 -19.62
N ASN A 31 -47.46 -22.89 -18.97
CA ASN A 31 -46.96 -24.25 -19.18
C ASN A 31 -47.36 -25.15 -18.00
N LEU A 32 -48.20 -26.14 -18.30
CA LEU A 32 -48.60 -27.21 -17.38
C LEU A 32 -48.03 -28.58 -17.78
N GLY A 33 -47.34 -28.66 -18.91
CA GLY A 33 -46.92 -29.90 -19.56
C GLY A 33 -45.40 -30.09 -19.58
N LEU A 34 -44.93 -30.83 -20.58
CA LEU A 34 -43.52 -31.09 -20.84
C LEU A 34 -43.12 -30.39 -22.14
N LEU A 35 -42.20 -29.43 -22.06
CA LEU A 35 -41.55 -28.79 -23.20
C LEU A 35 -40.07 -29.15 -23.16
N GLU A 36 -39.60 -29.89 -24.17
CA GLU A 36 -38.19 -30.30 -24.32
C GLU A 36 -37.73 -30.11 -25.77
N SER A 37 -36.48 -29.68 -25.91
CA SER A 37 -35.80 -29.41 -27.18
C SER A 37 -34.33 -29.80 -27.11
N ASP A 38 -33.64 -29.89 -28.24
CA ASP A 38 -32.23 -30.29 -28.24
C ASP A 38 -31.31 -29.08 -27.94
N SER A 39 -31.57 -27.92 -28.57
CA SER A 39 -30.68 -26.75 -28.58
C SER A 39 -31.27 -25.48 -27.93
N GLY A 40 -32.57 -25.42 -27.67
CA GLY A 40 -33.12 -24.31 -26.88
C GLY A 40 -34.64 -24.24 -26.80
N THR A 41 -35.14 -23.76 -25.66
CA THR A 41 -36.57 -23.57 -25.40
C THR A 41 -36.84 -22.16 -24.89
N PHE A 42 -37.69 -21.41 -25.58
CA PHE A 42 -37.96 -19.99 -25.34
C PHE A 42 -39.45 -19.77 -25.08
N LEU A 43 -39.80 -19.22 -23.92
CA LEU A 43 -41.15 -18.75 -23.58
C LEU A 43 -41.12 -17.24 -23.41
N LEU A 44 -41.85 -16.51 -24.25
CA LEU A 44 -41.87 -15.03 -24.27
C LEU A 44 -43.32 -14.53 -24.07
N GLY A 45 -43.64 -13.85 -22.98
CA GLY A 45 -44.99 -13.34 -22.73
C GLY A 45 -45.02 -12.07 -21.90
N LYS A 46 -46.17 -11.43 -21.71
CA LYS A 46 -46.33 -10.38 -20.69
C LYS A 46 -46.27 -10.93 -19.27
N GLN A 47 -46.74 -12.18 -19.11
CA GLN A 47 -46.59 -12.97 -17.90
C GLN A 47 -46.35 -14.42 -18.29
N ILE A 48 -45.59 -15.13 -17.46
CA ILE A 48 -45.30 -16.55 -17.64
C ILE A 48 -45.61 -17.28 -16.34
N LEU A 49 -46.46 -18.30 -16.43
CA LEU A 49 -46.69 -19.28 -15.38
C LEU A 49 -46.15 -20.63 -15.82
N ASN A 50 -45.11 -21.11 -15.16
CA ASN A 50 -44.60 -22.47 -15.37
C ASN A 50 -44.91 -23.35 -14.16
N SER A 51 -45.80 -24.32 -14.34
CA SER A 51 -46.06 -25.40 -13.38
C SER A 51 -45.62 -26.79 -13.90
N GLY A 52 -45.20 -26.85 -15.17
CA GLY A 52 -44.71 -28.05 -15.84
C GLY A 52 -43.17 -28.12 -15.90
N LYS A 53 -42.64 -28.72 -16.96
CA LYS A 53 -41.21 -28.77 -17.29
C LYS A 53 -40.94 -27.96 -18.56
N VAL A 54 -39.88 -27.15 -18.53
CA VAL A 54 -39.28 -26.46 -19.68
C VAL A 54 -37.82 -26.88 -19.74
N GLY A 55 -37.33 -27.39 -20.87
CA GLY A 55 -35.97 -27.91 -20.92
C GLY A 55 -35.31 -27.93 -22.29
N SER A 56 -33.98 -27.90 -22.28
CA SER A 56 -33.15 -28.12 -23.46
C SER A 56 -31.98 -29.05 -23.15
N ASP A 57 -31.74 -30.09 -23.95
CA ASP A 57 -30.73 -31.10 -23.63
C ASP A 57 -29.29 -30.57 -23.69
N LYS A 58 -28.96 -29.69 -24.64
CA LYS A 58 -27.59 -29.17 -24.88
C LYS A 58 -27.56 -27.66 -25.12
N GLY A 59 -28.58 -26.95 -24.62
CA GLY A 59 -28.86 -25.59 -25.04
C GLY A 59 -29.38 -24.69 -23.93
N VAL A 60 -30.04 -23.62 -24.33
CA VAL A 60 -30.54 -22.59 -23.40
C VAL A 60 -32.05 -22.72 -23.20
N SER A 61 -32.49 -22.67 -21.95
CA SER A 61 -33.92 -22.52 -21.59
C SER A 61 -34.18 -21.10 -21.09
N VAL A 62 -35.09 -20.37 -21.75
CA VAL A 62 -35.35 -18.95 -21.51
C VAL A 62 -36.82 -18.70 -21.22
N LEU A 63 -37.09 -18.03 -20.10
CA LEU A 63 -38.39 -17.43 -19.78
C LEU A 63 -38.22 -15.91 -19.76
N ALA A 64 -38.88 -15.21 -20.67
CA ALA A 64 -38.79 -13.76 -20.82
C ALA A 64 -40.15 -13.08 -20.66
N SER A 65 -40.23 -12.12 -19.75
CA SER A 65 -41.46 -11.35 -19.47
C SER A 65 -41.26 -9.86 -19.76
N GLY A 66 -42.25 -9.20 -20.36
CA GLY A 66 -42.20 -7.75 -20.61
C GLY A 66 -43.14 -7.28 -21.72
N ASP A 67 -43.12 -5.99 -22.05
CA ASP A 67 -43.91 -5.41 -23.15
C ASP A 67 -43.29 -5.69 -24.53
N GLU A 68 -41.96 -5.65 -24.61
CA GLU A 68 -41.19 -5.94 -25.81
C GLU A 68 -40.01 -6.81 -25.45
N VAL A 69 -39.69 -7.80 -26.28
CA VAL A 69 -38.58 -8.71 -26.06
C VAL A 69 -37.75 -8.78 -27.32
N PHE A 70 -36.48 -8.43 -27.18
CA PHE A 70 -35.47 -8.56 -28.22
C PHE A 70 -34.61 -9.79 -27.92
N ILE A 71 -34.50 -10.73 -28.86
CA ILE A 71 -33.56 -11.84 -28.80
C ILE A 71 -32.46 -11.54 -29.81
N LYS A 72 -31.26 -11.19 -29.32
CA LYS A 72 -30.05 -11.08 -30.14
C LYS A 72 -29.01 -12.09 -29.69
N ASN A 73 -28.47 -12.82 -30.66
CA ASN A 73 -27.37 -13.75 -30.45
C ASN A 73 -26.02 -13.03 -30.70
N HIS A 74 -25.22 -12.82 -29.65
CA HIS A 74 -23.83 -12.37 -29.78
C HIS A 74 -22.91 -13.46 -29.22
N GLY A 75 -22.51 -14.40 -30.06
CA GLY A 75 -21.62 -15.49 -29.64
C GLY A 75 -22.31 -16.43 -28.65
N SER A 76 -21.96 -16.36 -27.36
CA SER A 76 -22.47 -17.21 -26.28
C SER A 76 -23.47 -16.52 -25.34
N SER A 77 -23.87 -15.27 -25.59
CA SER A 77 -24.77 -14.53 -24.70
C SER A 77 -26.05 -14.09 -25.43
N LEU A 78 -27.19 -14.40 -24.81
CA LEU A 78 -28.48 -13.83 -25.17
C LEU A 78 -28.63 -12.45 -24.52
N MET A 79 -28.75 -11.39 -25.32
CA MET A 79 -29.22 -10.11 -24.80
C MET A 79 -30.74 -10.09 -24.90
N LEU A 80 -31.42 -10.12 -23.75
CA LEU A 80 -32.82 -9.73 -23.63
C LEU A 80 -32.87 -8.24 -23.29
N ARG A 81 -33.42 -7.43 -24.18
CA ARG A 81 -33.84 -6.06 -23.83
C ARG A 81 -35.36 -6.07 -23.68
N VAL A 82 -35.85 -5.41 -22.65
CA VAL A 82 -37.27 -5.10 -22.51
C VAL A 82 -37.42 -3.58 -22.58
N SER A 83 -38.39 -3.08 -23.34
CA SER A 83 -38.50 -1.65 -23.60
C SER A 83 -38.96 -0.87 -22.38
N ASP A 84 -38.21 0.17 -22.02
CA ASP A 84 -38.59 1.14 -21.00
C ASP A 84 -39.57 2.18 -21.53
N ASP A 85 -40.79 2.19 -20.99
CA ASP A 85 -41.53 3.44 -20.83
C ASP A 85 -41.52 3.76 -19.33
N LEU A 86 -40.46 4.44 -18.86
CA LEU A 86 -40.19 4.82 -17.46
C LEU A 86 -41.31 5.66 -16.78
N ALA A 87 -42.41 5.91 -17.49
CA ALA A 87 -43.57 6.67 -17.04
C ALA A 87 -44.80 5.81 -16.66
N GLU A 88 -44.77 4.48 -16.89
CA GLU A 88 -45.90 3.60 -16.53
C GLU A 88 -45.83 3.20 -15.03
N PRO A 89 -46.95 3.25 -14.29
CA PRO A 89 -47.00 2.79 -12.90
C PRO A 89 -46.68 1.28 -12.80
N LYS A 90 -46.11 0.86 -11.66
CA LYS A 90 -45.81 -0.55 -11.40
C LYS A 90 -47.03 -1.43 -11.68
N LYS A 91 -46.87 -2.45 -12.53
CA LYS A 91 -47.95 -3.37 -12.90
C LYS A 91 -48.20 -4.34 -11.74
N ASP A 92 -49.47 -4.52 -11.34
CA ASP A 92 -49.85 -5.51 -10.34
C ASP A 92 -49.69 -6.93 -10.91
N GLY A 93 -49.18 -7.85 -10.09
CA GLY A 93 -49.00 -9.27 -10.44
C GLY A 93 -47.53 -9.69 -10.52
N ILE A 94 -47.31 -10.91 -11.02
CA ILE A 94 -45.98 -11.52 -11.18
C ILE A 94 -45.66 -11.61 -12.67
N GLY A 95 -44.47 -11.13 -13.08
CA GLY A 95 -43.99 -11.28 -14.45
C GLY A 95 -43.71 -12.75 -14.79
N ILE A 96 -42.79 -13.37 -14.07
CA ILE A 96 -42.48 -14.81 -14.21
C ILE A 96 -42.73 -15.53 -12.89
N ASN A 97 -43.69 -16.46 -12.87
CA ASN A 97 -43.97 -17.33 -11.74
C ASN A 97 -43.60 -18.78 -12.08
N ASN A 98 -42.50 -19.27 -11.51
CA ASN A 98 -42.02 -20.62 -11.73
C ASN A 98 -42.27 -21.52 -10.51
N LEU A 99 -43.27 -22.38 -10.63
CA LEU A 99 -43.61 -23.45 -9.70
C LEU A 99 -43.01 -24.80 -10.15
N GLY A 100 -42.71 -24.93 -11.45
CA GLY A 100 -42.26 -26.16 -12.10
C GLY A 100 -40.73 -26.29 -12.20
N LYS A 101 -40.28 -27.04 -13.21
CA LYS A 101 -38.86 -27.24 -13.50
C LYS A 101 -38.44 -26.52 -14.78
N VAL A 102 -37.28 -25.87 -14.74
CA VAL A 102 -36.57 -25.35 -15.91
C VAL A 102 -35.16 -25.97 -15.94
N ASP A 103 -34.76 -26.62 -17.03
CA ASP A 103 -33.40 -27.14 -17.19
C ASP A 103 -32.71 -26.85 -18.52
N GLY A 104 -31.38 -26.81 -18.54
CA GLY A 104 -30.59 -26.61 -19.75
C GLY A 104 -29.09 -26.67 -19.49
N GLU A 105 -28.27 -26.38 -20.50
CA GLU A 105 -26.87 -26.01 -20.30
C GLU A 105 -26.78 -24.63 -19.63
N GLU A 106 -27.68 -23.74 -20.04
CA GLU A 106 -27.90 -22.43 -19.43
C GLU A 106 -29.41 -22.20 -19.24
N VAL A 107 -29.78 -21.52 -18.16
CA VAL A 107 -31.16 -21.15 -17.85
C VAL A 107 -31.22 -19.64 -17.60
N MET A 108 -32.16 -18.95 -18.26
CA MET A 108 -32.35 -17.52 -18.10
C MET A 108 -33.81 -17.16 -17.84
N PHE A 109 -34.03 -16.43 -16.76
CA PHE A 109 -35.26 -15.73 -16.46
C PHE A 109 -34.96 -14.24 -16.58
N SER A 110 -35.67 -13.55 -17.45
CA SER A 110 -35.51 -12.10 -17.54
C SER A 110 -36.86 -11.43 -17.67
N ALA A 111 -37.15 -10.54 -16.74
CA ALA A 111 -38.43 -9.85 -16.65
C ALA A 111 -38.18 -8.34 -16.70
N GLY A 112 -38.67 -7.70 -17.75
CA GLY A 112 -38.77 -6.24 -17.79
C GLY A 112 -40.20 -5.76 -17.58
N ASP A 113 -40.30 -4.44 -17.53
CA ASP A 113 -41.42 -3.68 -16.99
C ASP A 113 -41.55 -3.79 -15.47
N ALA A 114 -42.01 -2.70 -14.86
CA ALA A 114 -42.07 -2.52 -13.42
C ALA A 114 -43.18 -3.36 -12.74
N PHE A 115 -43.27 -4.67 -12.97
CA PHE A 115 -44.02 -5.54 -12.05
C PHE A 115 -43.45 -5.35 -10.63
N ALA A 116 -44.33 -5.25 -9.63
CA ALA A 116 -43.85 -5.18 -8.25
C ALA A 116 -42.99 -6.42 -7.92
N ASP A 117 -43.45 -7.60 -8.33
CA ASP A 117 -42.70 -8.86 -8.27
C ASP A 117 -42.40 -9.33 -9.71
N ALA A 118 -41.21 -9.02 -10.23
CA ALA A 118 -40.84 -9.37 -11.59
C ALA A 118 -40.65 -10.89 -11.76
N ILE A 119 -39.99 -11.54 -10.80
CA ILE A 119 -39.75 -12.99 -10.82
C ILE A 119 -40.07 -13.58 -9.45
N TYR A 120 -40.87 -14.63 -9.43
CA TYR A 120 -41.04 -15.50 -8.26
C TYR A 120 -40.68 -16.94 -8.63
N HIS A 121 -39.52 -17.40 -8.14
CA HIS A 121 -39.02 -18.75 -8.34
C HIS A 121 -39.22 -19.63 -7.10
N GLN A 122 -40.13 -20.59 -7.21
CA GLN A 122 -40.49 -21.54 -6.14
C GLN A 122 -40.13 -22.98 -6.49
N GLY A 123 -40.03 -23.29 -7.78
CA GLY A 123 -39.71 -24.63 -8.29
C GLY A 123 -38.21 -24.90 -8.38
N THR A 124 -37.77 -25.53 -9.48
CA THR A 124 -36.37 -25.88 -9.72
C THR A 124 -35.87 -25.24 -11.01
N ALA A 125 -34.72 -24.58 -10.95
CA ALA A 125 -33.94 -24.20 -12.12
C ALA A 125 -32.60 -24.95 -12.05
N SER A 126 -32.23 -25.69 -13.09
CA SER A 126 -31.05 -26.54 -13.10
C SER A 126 -30.26 -26.36 -14.38
N ALA A 127 -28.99 -26.03 -14.27
CA ALA A 127 -28.09 -25.92 -15.39
C ALA A 127 -26.72 -26.53 -15.08
N ASP A 128 -25.97 -26.87 -16.12
CA ASP A 128 -24.56 -27.26 -15.93
C ASP A 128 -23.66 -26.01 -15.90
N LYS A 129 -23.95 -24.96 -16.69
CA LYS A 129 -23.10 -23.75 -16.77
C LYS A 129 -23.63 -22.56 -16.02
N SER A 130 -24.89 -22.15 -16.24
CA SER A 130 -25.42 -20.99 -15.53
C SER A 130 -26.93 -20.95 -15.38
N VAL A 131 -27.38 -20.34 -14.26
CA VAL A 131 -28.77 -19.95 -14.04
C VAL A 131 -28.82 -18.46 -13.70
N LYS A 132 -29.56 -17.68 -14.49
CA LYS A 132 -29.64 -16.23 -14.36
C LYS A 132 -31.07 -15.79 -14.17
N LEU A 133 -31.35 -15.04 -13.11
CA LEU A 133 -32.64 -14.40 -12.85
C LEU A 133 -32.39 -12.90 -12.80
N HIS A 134 -32.75 -12.18 -13.87
CA HIS A 134 -32.57 -10.74 -13.97
C HIS A 134 -33.92 -10.04 -14.09
N SER A 135 -34.02 -8.85 -13.53
CA SER A 135 -35.19 -8.00 -13.74
C SER A 135 -34.77 -6.56 -13.87
N ASP A 136 -35.55 -5.75 -14.57
CA ASP A 136 -35.29 -4.31 -14.69
C ASP A 136 -36.13 -3.53 -13.67
N GLY A 137 -35.59 -3.29 -12.48
CA GLY A 137 -36.24 -2.54 -11.39
C GLY A 137 -37.39 -3.25 -10.64
N GLY A 138 -37.75 -4.48 -11.01
CA GLY A 138 -38.72 -5.31 -10.26
C GLY A 138 -38.10 -6.07 -9.08
N ASN A 139 -38.92 -6.63 -8.20
CA ASN A 139 -38.43 -7.52 -7.13
C ASN A 139 -38.23 -8.94 -7.65
N ILE A 140 -37.17 -9.62 -7.18
CA ILE A 140 -36.98 -11.05 -7.40
C ILE A 140 -37.13 -11.80 -6.08
N LYS A 141 -37.93 -12.86 -6.09
CA LYS A 141 -38.23 -13.71 -4.94
C LYS A 141 -37.82 -15.14 -5.25
N VAL A 142 -37.03 -15.75 -4.38
CA VAL A 142 -36.57 -17.14 -4.53
C VAL A 142 -36.86 -17.93 -3.27
N SER A 143 -37.65 -18.99 -3.38
CA SER A 143 -37.87 -19.98 -2.31
C SER A 143 -37.58 -21.42 -2.74
N GLY A 144 -37.32 -21.63 -4.04
CA GLY A 144 -37.03 -22.93 -4.64
C GLY A 144 -35.54 -23.26 -4.75
N LYS A 145 -35.23 -24.28 -5.55
CA LYS A 145 -33.85 -24.70 -5.84
C LYS A 145 -33.34 -24.04 -7.12
N ILE A 146 -32.12 -23.53 -7.07
CA ILE A 146 -31.33 -23.13 -8.24
C ILE A 146 -30.03 -23.92 -8.19
N GLU A 147 -29.74 -24.70 -9.23
CA GLU A 147 -28.54 -25.53 -9.34
C GLU A 147 -27.77 -25.17 -10.61
N ALA A 148 -26.49 -24.85 -10.47
CA ALA A 148 -25.53 -24.66 -11.54
C ALA A 148 -24.30 -25.52 -11.22
N SER A 149 -24.42 -26.85 -11.36
CA SER A 149 -23.40 -27.80 -10.91
C SER A 149 -23.04 -28.77 -12.02
N SER A 150 -21.73 -28.98 -12.25
CA SER A 150 -21.23 -29.94 -13.23
C SER A 150 -20.13 -30.84 -12.66
N ASP A 151 -19.72 -31.85 -13.42
CA ASP A 151 -18.58 -32.72 -13.05
C ASP A 151 -17.22 -32.05 -13.29
N ASP A 152 -17.16 -31.00 -14.12
CA ASP A 152 -15.94 -30.26 -14.48
C ASP A 152 -15.72 -29.01 -13.59
N GLY A 153 -16.63 -28.73 -12.67
CA GLY A 153 -16.63 -27.58 -11.76
C GLY A 153 -18.03 -27.06 -11.46
N GLY A 154 -18.13 -26.13 -10.52
CA GLY A 154 -19.34 -25.36 -10.30
C GLY A 154 -19.60 -24.35 -11.41
N GLY A 155 -20.87 -24.14 -11.73
CA GLY A 155 -21.36 -23.14 -12.69
C GLY A 155 -21.63 -21.79 -12.02
N ARG A 156 -22.40 -20.93 -12.71
CA ARG A 156 -22.68 -19.55 -12.27
C ARG A 156 -24.16 -19.31 -12.01
N ILE A 157 -24.49 -18.81 -10.83
CA ILE A 157 -25.83 -18.36 -10.45
C ILE A 157 -25.82 -16.84 -10.34
N GLU A 158 -26.73 -16.16 -11.04
CA GLU A 158 -26.95 -14.72 -10.92
C GLU A 158 -28.40 -14.44 -10.55
N ILE A 159 -28.64 -13.65 -9.51
CA ILE A 159 -29.96 -13.26 -9.06
C ILE A 159 -29.97 -11.76 -8.83
N GLY A 160 -30.81 -11.06 -9.59
CA GLY A 160 -31.02 -9.63 -9.52
C GLY A 160 -29.93 -8.79 -10.19
N GLY A 161 -28.71 -9.28 -10.33
CA GLY A 161 -27.64 -8.60 -11.07
C GLY A 161 -26.44 -9.51 -11.31
N THR A 162 -25.34 -8.91 -11.76
CA THR A 162 -24.00 -9.52 -11.88
C THR A 162 -23.07 -8.91 -10.85
N ASP A 163 -21.81 -9.36 -10.81
CA ASP A 163 -20.73 -8.91 -9.92
C ASP A 163 -20.78 -7.40 -9.65
N ARG A 164 -20.89 -7.02 -8.38
CA ARG A 164 -20.97 -5.63 -7.89
C ARG A 164 -21.99 -4.75 -8.61
N GLY A 165 -23.02 -5.34 -9.18
CA GLY A 165 -24.09 -4.61 -9.86
C GLY A 165 -23.64 -3.92 -11.13
N ALA A 166 -22.62 -4.44 -11.82
CA ALA A 166 -22.16 -3.88 -13.09
C ALA A 166 -23.34 -3.71 -14.07
N GLY A 167 -23.42 -2.56 -14.73
CA GLY A 167 -24.52 -2.20 -15.64
C GLY A 167 -24.56 -2.97 -16.97
N THR A 168 -23.92 -4.14 -17.03
CA THR A 168 -23.88 -5.03 -18.20
C THR A 168 -25.11 -5.96 -18.28
N VAL A 169 -25.90 -6.07 -17.22
CA VAL A 169 -27.16 -6.85 -17.14
C VAL A 169 -28.27 -6.02 -16.47
N PRO A 170 -29.56 -6.35 -16.70
CA PRO A 170 -30.68 -5.72 -15.98
C PRO A 170 -30.57 -5.95 -14.46
N ARG A 171 -30.96 -4.94 -13.67
CA ARG A 171 -30.79 -4.92 -12.22
C ARG A 171 -32.11 -4.87 -11.45
N ALA A 172 -32.30 -5.79 -10.51
CA ALA A 172 -33.48 -5.86 -9.68
C ALA A 172 -33.49 -4.74 -8.64
N ALA A 173 -34.69 -4.21 -8.32
CA ALA A 173 -34.80 -3.23 -7.24
C ALA A 173 -34.58 -3.86 -5.86
N ASN A 174 -35.07 -5.08 -5.65
CA ASN A 174 -34.88 -5.84 -4.41
C ASN A 174 -34.78 -7.33 -4.72
N VAL A 175 -34.01 -8.06 -3.92
CA VAL A 175 -33.92 -9.53 -4.00
C VAL A 175 -34.24 -10.13 -2.63
N SER A 176 -35.15 -11.09 -2.60
CA SER A 176 -35.48 -11.86 -1.39
C SER A 176 -35.22 -13.35 -1.62
N ILE A 177 -34.22 -13.88 -0.92
CA ILE A 177 -33.90 -15.30 -0.89
C ILE A 177 -34.46 -15.89 0.41
N PHE A 178 -35.57 -16.63 0.32
CA PHE A 178 -36.27 -17.16 1.47
C PHE A 178 -35.55 -18.36 2.10
N ASP A 179 -35.96 -18.71 3.32
CA ASP A 179 -35.37 -19.77 4.16
C ASP A 179 -35.27 -21.15 3.49
N ALA A 180 -36.25 -21.50 2.66
CA ALA A 180 -36.28 -22.76 1.92
C ALA A 180 -35.41 -22.76 0.66
N ALA A 181 -34.92 -21.60 0.21
CA ALA A 181 -34.15 -21.50 -1.01
C ALA A 181 -32.78 -22.18 -0.89
N VAL A 182 -32.39 -22.86 -1.97
CA VAL A 182 -31.07 -23.50 -2.10
C VAL A 182 -30.46 -23.07 -3.42
N LEU A 183 -29.33 -22.37 -3.33
CA LEU A 183 -28.49 -21.98 -4.47
C LEU A 183 -27.26 -22.88 -4.44
N ASP A 184 -27.12 -23.78 -5.41
CA ASP A 184 -26.05 -24.77 -5.44
C ASP A 184 -25.25 -24.66 -6.73
N ALA A 185 -24.07 -24.08 -6.62
CA ALA A 185 -23.04 -23.99 -7.64
C ALA A 185 -21.81 -24.84 -7.25
N SER A 186 -22.00 -25.93 -6.49
CA SER A 186 -20.88 -26.80 -6.11
C SER A 186 -20.41 -27.66 -7.29
N ALA A 187 -19.12 -27.97 -7.32
CA ALA A 187 -18.57 -29.02 -8.17
C ALA A 187 -19.07 -30.40 -7.73
N ARG A 188 -19.49 -31.26 -8.67
CA ARG A 188 -20.01 -32.60 -8.33
C ARG A 188 -18.92 -33.61 -8.01
N SER A 189 -17.83 -33.60 -8.79
CA SER A 189 -16.78 -34.61 -8.68
C SER A 189 -15.35 -34.11 -8.97
N GLY A 190 -15.18 -33.04 -9.76
CA GLY A 190 -13.90 -32.38 -9.99
C GLY A 190 -14.06 -30.88 -10.29
N GLY A 191 -12.97 -30.13 -10.17
CA GLY A 191 -12.92 -28.69 -10.44
C GLY A 191 -13.24 -27.79 -9.25
N ASP A 192 -13.17 -26.49 -9.49
CA ASP A 192 -13.40 -25.46 -8.49
C ASP A 192 -14.89 -25.28 -8.20
N GLY A 193 -15.20 -24.66 -7.06
CA GLY A 193 -16.56 -24.25 -6.76
C GLY A 193 -17.00 -23.12 -7.69
N GLY A 194 -18.29 -23.03 -7.94
CA GLY A 194 -18.87 -22.04 -8.85
C GLY A 194 -19.05 -20.66 -8.23
N ASP A 195 -19.73 -19.79 -8.97
CA ASP A 195 -20.00 -18.41 -8.58
C ASP A 195 -21.50 -18.23 -8.27
N VAL A 196 -21.84 -17.63 -7.13
CA VAL A 196 -23.22 -17.26 -6.78
C VAL A 196 -23.30 -15.78 -6.47
N VAL A 197 -23.98 -15.02 -7.33
CA VAL A 197 -24.12 -13.57 -7.21
C VAL A 197 -25.56 -13.20 -6.93
N ILE A 198 -25.78 -12.50 -5.83
CA ILE A 198 -27.08 -11.99 -5.40
C ILE A 198 -26.93 -10.49 -5.23
N TRP A 199 -27.60 -9.72 -6.08
CA TRP A 199 -27.42 -8.27 -6.13
C TRP A 199 -28.76 -7.53 -6.33
N SER A 200 -28.93 -6.38 -5.67
CA SER A 200 -30.09 -5.48 -5.91
C SER A 200 -29.74 -3.99 -5.80
N ASP A 201 -30.49 -3.13 -6.49
CA ASP A 201 -30.35 -1.66 -6.44
C ASP A 201 -30.84 -1.08 -5.10
N GLY A 202 -31.41 -1.90 -4.22
CA GLY A 202 -32.09 -1.49 -3.01
C GLY A 202 -31.81 -2.44 -1.86
N HIS A 203 -32.76 -3.31 -1.55
CA HIS A 203 -32.66 -4.21 -0.40
C HIS A 203 -32.48 -5.68 -0.83
N THR A 204 -31.47 -6.33 -0.25
CA THR A 204 -31.20 -7.76 -0.43
C THR A 204 -31.45 -8.52 0.88
N GLU A 205 -32.48 -9.36 0.91
CA GLU A 205 -32.75 -10.29 2.01
C GLU A 205 -32.15 -11.66 1.68
N MET A 206 -31.27 -12.16 2.56
CA MET A 206 -30.63 -13.46 2.39
C MET A 206 -30.90 -14.40 3.57
N PHE A 207 -31.89 -15.28 3.39
CA PHE A 207 -32.35 -16.25 4.40
C PHE A 207 -32.15 -17.71 3.97
N GLY A 208 -31.86 -17.97 2.69
CA GLY A 208 -31.64 -19.31 2.13
C GLY A 208 -30.17 -19.74 2.14
N SER A 209 -29.86 -20.91 1.58
CA SER A 209 -28.49 -21.48 1.60
C SER A 209 -27.76 -21.32 0.25
N ILE A 210 -26.46 -21.08 0.31
CA ILE A 210 -25.53 -21.08 -0.83
C ILE A 210 -24.55 -22.24 -0.67
N PHE A 211 -24.35 -23.01 -1.72
CA PHE A 211 -23.30 -24.01 -1.82
C PHE A 211 -22.50 -23.71 -3.08
N ALA A 212 -21.18 -23.63 -2.96
CA ALA A 212 -20.25 -23.47 -4.06
C ALA A 212 -18.94 -24.16 -3.70
N GLU A 213 -19.02 -25.39 -3.19
CA GLU A 213 -17.85 -26.15 -2.76
C GLU A 213 -17.16 -26.78 -3.97
N GLY A 214 -15.82 -26.84 -3.95
CA GLY A 214 -14.98 -27.49 -4.96
C GLY A 214 -13.53 -27.59 -4.48
N GLU A 215 -12.61 -27.99 -5.35
CA GLU A 215 -11.21 -28.26 -4.97
C GLU A 215 -10.50 -27.04 -4.37
N ASN A 216 -10.66 -25.85 -4.99
CA ASN A 216 -10.12 -24.59 -4.48
C ASN A 216 -11.20 -23.63 -3.92
N GLY A 217 -12.39 -24.18 -3.65
CA GLY A 217 -13.57 -23.42 -3.23
C GLY A 217 -14.20 -22.59 -4.34
N GLY A 218 -15.33 -21.95 -4.05
CA GLY A 218 -16.09 -21.10 -4.97
C GLY A 218 -16.26 -19.66 -4.48
N PHE A 219 -17.11 -18.89 -5.15
CA PHE A 219 -17.38 -17.50 -4.84
C PHE A 219 -18.86 -17.29 -4.52
N ALA A 220 -19.15 -16.45 -3.53
CA ALA A 220 -20.48 -15.91 -3.34
C ALA A 220 -20.43 -14.41 -3.06
N GLU A 221 -21.33 -13.68 -3.71
CA GLU A 221 -21.61 -12.27 -3.47
C GLU A 221 -23.05 -12.11 -3.00
N VAL A 222 -23.24 -11.37 -1.91
CA VAL A 222 -24.56 -10.95 -1.43
C VAL A 222 -24.51 -9.45 -1.16
N SER A 223 -25.04 -8.67 -2.11
CA SER A 223 -24.87 -7.22 -2.18
C SER A 223 -26.17 -6.49 -2.47
N GLY A 224 -26.15 -5.19 -2.25
CA GLY A 224 -27.23 -4.23 -2.48
C GLY A 224 -27.13 -3.09 -1.47
N ASN A 225 -27.80 -1.96 -1.71
CA ASN A 225 -27.61 -0.76 -0.87
C ASN A 225 -27.82 -1.04 0.63
N THR A 226 -28.79 -1.90 0.95
CA THR A 226 -29.01 -2.44 2.29
C THR A 226 -29.22 -3.95 2.23
N TYR A 227 -28.97 -4.64 3.34
CA TYR A 227 -29.15 -6.09 3.41
C TYR A 227 -29.72 -6.55 4.75
N ASP A 228 -30.38 -7.71 4.76
CA ASP A 228 -30.73 -8.44 5.99
C ASP A 228 -30.39 -9.92 5.86
N PHE A 229 -29.80 -10.48 6.92
CA PHE A 229 -29.50 -11.90 7.04
C PHE A 229 -30.41 -12.56 8.08
N GLY A 230 -30.98 -13.69 7.70
CA GLY A 230 -32.05 -14.36 8.44
C GLY A 230 -31.56 -15.03 9.72
N VAL A 231 -32.48 -15.29 10.65
CA VAL A 231 -32.18 -15.92 11.95
C VAL A 231 -32.22 -17.45 11.94
N SER A 232 -32.53 -18.07 10.81
CA SER A 232 -32.65 -19.52 10.62
C SER A 232 -31.32 -20.15 10.15
N ALA A 233 -31.24 -21.48 10.18
CA ALA A 233 -30.03 -22.24 9.86
C ALA A 233 -29.73 -22.32 8.34
N TRP A 234 -29.57 -21.18 7.69
CA TRP A 234 -28.97 -21.14 6.36
C TRP A 234 -27.46 -21.40 6.42
N ARG A 235 -26.92 -21.81 5.27
CA ARG A 235 -25.54 -22.28 5.12
C ARG A 235 -24.95 -21.62 3.88
N ILE A 236 -23.88 -20.85 4.03
CA ILE A 236 -23.01 -20.49 2.90
C ILE A 236 -21.81 -21.40 2.96
N TYR A 237 -21.66 -22.35 2.05
CA TYR A 237 -20.52 -23.28 2.02
C TYR A 237 -19.76 -23.09 0.72
N LEU A 238 -18.61 -22.42 0.77
CA LEU A 238 -17.79 -22.13 -0.40
C LEU A 238 -16.52 -22.98 -0.46
N GLY A 239 -16.28 -23.84 0.54
CA GLY A 239 -15.08 -24.66 0.61
C GLY A 239 -13.81 -23.88 0.96
N GLN A 240 -12.70 -24.61 1.06
CA GLN A 240 -11.38 -24.05 1.36
C GLN A 240 -10.88 -23.21 0.18
N GLY A 241 -10.41 -21.99 0.43
CA GLY A 241 -9.98 -21.06 -0.62
C GLY A 241 -11.11 -20.23 -1.23
N GLY A 242 -12.37 -20.57 -0.92
CA GLY A 242 -13.54 -19.84 -1.37
C GLY A 242 -13.55 -18.38 -0.87
N ARG A 243 -14.36 -17.55 -1.53
CA ARG A 243 -14.44 -16.10 -1.29
C ARG A 243 -15.88 -15.67 -1.09
N PHE A 244 -16.16 -15.02 0.04
CA PHE A 244 -17.47 -14.41 0.30
C PHE A 244 -17.37 -12.89 0.28
N LEU A 245 -18.19 -12.23 -0.54
CA LEU A 245 -18.25 -10.77 -0.68
C LEU A 245 -19.59 -10.22 -0.19
N LEU A 246 -19.51 -9.17 0.63
CA LEU A 246 -20.63 -8.29 0.99
C LEU A 246 -20.28 -6.88 0.53
N ASP A 247 -21.21 -6.18 -0.11
CA ASP A 247 -20.95 -4.84 -0.66
C ASP A 247 -22.17 -3.87 -0.56
N PRO A 248 -22.56 -3.44 0.66
CA PRO A 248 -23.58 -2.40 0.85
C PRO A 248 -23.00 -0.98 0.92
N GLU A 249 -23.86 0.04 0.96
CA GLU A 249 -23.45 1.45 1.12
C GLU A 249 -22.76 1.71 2.48
N ASP A 250 -23.26 1.10 3.56
CA ASP A 250 -22.70 1.11 4.90
C ASP A 250 -22.96 -0.27 5.55
N ILE A 251 -22.08 -0.71 6.46
CA ILE A 251 -22.20 -2.03 7.10
C ILE A 251 -21.92 -1.98 8.59
N THR A 252 -22.85 -2.52 9.38
CA THR A 252 -22.63 -2.83 10.79
C THR A 252 -22.54 -4.34 10.97
N ILE A 253 -21.36 -4.83 11.33
CA ILE A 253 -21.11 -6.20 11.75
C ILE A 253 -21.59 -6.37 13.20
N GLY A 254 -22.91 -6.46 13.35
CA GLY A 254 -23.56 -6.86 14.59
C GLY A 254 -23.47 -8.38 14.80
N LYS A 255 -24.07 -8.85 15.89
CA LYS A 255 -23.99 -10.25 16.34
C LYS A 255 -24.30 -11.28 15.25
N LYS A 256 -25.38 -11.09 14.48
CA LYS A 256 -25.82 -12.06 13.46
C LYS A 256 -24.78 -12.23 12.35
N LEU A 257 -24.31 -11.12 11.79
CA LEU A 257 -23.34 -11.15 10.71
C LEU A 257 -21.98 -11.68 11.21
N ALA A 258 -21.57 -11.28 12.42
CA ALA A 258 -20.37 -11.80 13.05
C ALA A 258 -20.40 -13.33 13.20
N GLU A 259 -21.52 -13.91 13.65
CA GLU A 259 -21.70 -15.36 13.76
C GLU A 259 -21.55 -16.07 12.40
N GLU A 260 -21.99 -15.45 11.29
CA GLU A 260 -21.80 -16.04 9.97
C GLU A 260 -20.35 -15.94 9.48
N ILE A 261 -19.73 -14.77 9.61
CA ILE A 261 -18.31 -14.57 9.26
C ILE A 261 -17.46 -15.64 9.96
N VAL A 262 -17.71 -15.89 11.25
CA VAL A 262 -17.02 -16.95 12.00
C VAL A 262 -17.19 -18.32 11.35
N LYS A 263 -18.41 -18.73 10.96
CA LYS A 263 -18.64 -20.03 10.30
C LYS A 263 -17.89 -20.18 8.98
N GLN A 264 -17.79 -19.11 8.20
CA GLN A 264 -17.04 -19.10 6.93
C GLN A 264 -15.54 -19.28 7.18
N LEU A 265 -15.00 -18.48 8.10
CA LEU A 265 -13.60 -18.55 8.47
C LEU A 265 -13.26 -19.95 9.03
N GLU A 266 -14.10 -20.54 9.90
CA GLU A 266 -13.91 -21.91 10.42
C GLU A 266 -13.81 -22.98 9.32
N LYS A 267 -14.38 -22.72 8.13
CA LYS A 267 -14.33 -23.60 6.97
C LYS A 267 -13.18 -23.33 6.00
N GLY A 268 -12.32 -22.35 6.28
CA GLY A 268 -11.22 -21.96 5.40
C GLY A 268 -11.67 -21.09 4.21
N THR A 269 -12.83 -20.45 4.32
CA THR A 269 -13.36 -19.52 3.33
C THR A 269 -12.93 -18.11 3.68
N ASN A 270 -12.24 -17.43 2.76
CA ASN A 270 -11.87 -16.03 2.92
C ASN A 270 -13.13 -15.17 2.86
N VAL A 271 -13.23 -14.21 3.77
CA VAL A 271 -14.38 -13.29 3.83
C VAL A 271 -13.88 -11.89 3.54
N THR A 272 -14.49 -11.23 2.56
CA THR A 272 -14.29 -9.81 2.29
C THR A 272 -15.59 -9.08 2.54
N VAL A 273 -15.55 -8.16 3.50
CA VAL A 273 -16.61 -7.18 3.71
C VAL A 273 -16.15 -5.89 3.07
N SER A 274 -16.84 -5.50 2.00
CA SER A 274 -16.56 -4.29 1.24
C SER A 274 -17.69 -3.29 1.44
N THR A 275 -17.40 -2.01 1.26
CA THR A 275 -18.40 -0.98 1.00
C THR A 275 -17.88 -0.19 -0.18
N ASP A 276 -18.14 -0.67 -1.40
CA ASP A 276 -17.69 -0.03 -2.62
C ASP A 276 -18.74 0.97 -3.08
N ASN A 277 -18.29 2.20 -3.35
CA ASN A 277 -19.10 3.23 -3.98
C ASN A 277 -18.92 3.22 -5.51
N ASP A 278 -18.07 2.33 -6.02
CA ASP A 278 -17.75 2.21 -7.43
C ASP A 278 -18.50 1.01 -8.03
N VAL A 279 -19.57 1.32 -8.78
CA VAL A 279 -20.15 0.36 -9.73
C VAL A 279 -19.03 0.00 -10.70
N ALA A 280 -18.45 -1.19 -10.55
CA ALA A 280 -17.36 -1.65 -11.40
C ALA A 280 -17.74 -1.46 -12.89
N THR A 281 -17.10 -0.50 -13.56
CA THR A 281 -17.46 -0.19 -14.96
C THR A 281 -16.86 -1.21 -15.94
N THR A 282 -15.77 -1.90 -15.56
CA THR A 282 -15.22 -3.06 -16.27
C THR A 282 -14.45 -4.04 -15.36
N PRO A 283 -14.26 -5.32 -15.74
CA PRO A 283 -13.42 -6.29 -15.02
C PRO A 283 -11.91 -5.94 -14.94
N GLU A 284 -11.43 -4.95 -15.70
CA GLU A 284 -10.02 -4.53 -15.73
C GLU A 284 -9.66 -3.49 -14.65
N ASP A 285 -10.65 -2.89 -13.98
CA ASP A 285 -10.47 -1.81 -13.00
C ASP A 285 -9.91 -2.29 -11.63
N ILE A 286 -9.71 -3.60 -11.44
CA ILE A 286 -9.22 -4.24 -10.20
C ILE A 286 -7.79 -3.80 -9.78
N LYS A 287 -7.10 -2.91 -10.52
CA LYS A 287 -5.73 -2.48 -10.20
C LYS A 287 -5.45 -0.98 -10.28
N GLY A 288 -6.46 -0.13 -10.43
CA GLY A 288 -6.28 1.31 -10.57
C GLY A 288 -7.12 2.08 -9.57
N GLU A 289 -6.47 2.88 -8.72
CA GLU A 289 -7.10 3.97 -7.99
C GLU A 289 -7.91 4.85 -8.98
N VAL A 290 -9.24 4.82 -8.89
CA VAL A 290 -10.14 5.70 -9.65
C VAL A 290 -10.87 6.64 -8.69
N THR A 291 -10.84 7.91 -9.06
CA THR A 291 -11.37 9.05 -8.34
C THR A 291 -12.76 9.43 -8.84
N ASN A 292 -13.65 9.78 -7.89
CA ASN A 292 -14.91 10.52 -8.02
C ASN A 292 -16.14 9.77 -8.54
N ALA A 293 -16.82 9.04 -7.65
CA ALA A 293 -18.28 8.88 -7.68
C ALA A 293 -18.91 9.99 -6.82
N THR A 294 -19.84 10.78 -7.40
CA THR A 294 -20.44 11.98 -6.75
C THR A 294 -21.91 11.83 -6.36
N ASP A 295 -22.43 10.61 -6.28
CA ASP A 295 -23.76 10.34 -5.73
C ASP A 295 -23.75 9.04 -4.92
N VAL A 296 -23.46 9.11 -3.62
CA VAL A 296 -23.67 8.02 -2.66
C VAL A 296 -24.29 8.58 -1.39
N ASN A 297 -25.44 8.01 -0.99
CA ASN A 297 -26.19 8.45 0.19
C ASN A 297 -25.68 7.84 1.51
N GLY A 298 -24.81 6.82 1.45
CA GLY A 298 -24.10 6.24 2.59
C GLY A 298 -22.70 6.81 2.82
N THR A 299 -22.16 6.60 4.02
CA THR A 299 -20.82 7.09 4.41
C THR A 299 -19.67 6.21 3.90
N GLY A 300 -19.97 4.98 3.49
CA GLY A 300 -19.01 3.95 3.11
C GLY A 300 -18.39 3.24 4.32
N ASP A 301 -19.01 3.30 5.49
CA ASP A 301 -18.36 2.93 6.76
C ASP A 301 -18.59 1.44 7.10
N ILE A 302 -17.57 0.80 7.66
CA ILE A 302 -17.63 -0.54 8.25
C ILE A 302 -17.51 -0.43 9.77
N ILE A 303 -18.57 -0.78 10.49
CA ILE A 303 -18.61 -0.75 11.96
C ILE A 303 -18.69 -2.18 12.50
N VAL A 304 -17.77 -2.58 13.38
CA VAL A 304 -17.78 -3.87 14.05
C VAL A 304 -18.27 -3.72 15.49
N ASP A 305 -19.50 -4.18 15.75
CA ASP A 305 -20.24 -4.03 17.01
C ASP A 305 -20.34 -5.34 17.82
N SER A 306 -19.81 -6.43 17.30
CA SER A 306 -19.86 -7.74 17.95
C SER A 306 -18.56 -8.50 17.80
N ASP A 307 -18.33 -9.40 18.74
CA ASP A 307 -17.24 -10.37 18.71
C ASP A 307 -17.22 -11.19 17.41
N ILE A 308 -16.07 -11.27 16.76
CA ILE A 308 -15.78 -12.20 15.66
C ILE A 308 -14.68 -13.11 16.18
N ARG A 309 -15.02 -14.31 16.65
CA ARG A 309 -14.07 -15.22 17.31
C ARG A 309 -14.02 -16.57 16.63
N VAL A 310 -12.96 -16.80 15.86
CA VAL A 310 -12.72 -18.06 15.14
C VAL A 310 -11.97 -19.04 16.05
N ALA A 311 -12.49 -20.25 16.24
CA ALA A 311 -11.95 -21.24 17.17
C ALA A 311 -10.66 -21.95 16.70
N ALA A 312 -9.92 -22.57 17.63
CA ALA A 312 -8.57 -23.12 17.40
C ALA A 312 -8.52 -24.43 16.59
N ASN A 313 -9.67 -25.07 16.38
CA ASN A 313 -9.78 -26.47 15.96
C ASN A 313 -10.26 -26.64 14.50
N ASN A 314 -9.89 -25.73 13.61
CA ASN A 314 -10.39 -25.68 12.23
C ASN A 314 -9.70 -26.65 11.27
N GLN A 315 -9.21 -27.80 11.74
CA GLN A 315 -8.64 -28.88 10.90
C GLN A 315 -7.54 -28.43 9.91
N ASN A 316 -6.69 -27.47 10.30
CA ASN A 316 -5.66 -26.84 9.45
C ASN A 316 -6.20 -26.00 8.28
N LYS A 317 -7.48 -25.60 8.34
CA LYS A 317 -8.06 -24.65 7.40
C LYS A 317 -7.75 -23.23 7.85
N PHE A 318 -7.23 -22.44 6.93
CA PHE A 318 -6.85 -21.05 7.13
C PHE A 318 -7.72 -20.16 6.27
N ALA A 319 -8.15 -19.01 6.81
CA ALA A 319 -8.86 -17.99 6.06
C ALA A 319 -8.53 -16.58 6.56
N THR A 320 -8.58 -15.63 5.64
CA THR A 320 -8.42 -14.20 5.90
C THR A 320 -9.79 -13.54 6.05
N LEU A 321 -9.92 -12.65 7.02
CA LEU A 321 -10.99 -11.65 7.05
C LEU A 321 -10.45 -10.32 6.55
N THR A 322 -11.00 -9.84 5.44
CA THR A 322 -10.72 -8.54 4.85
C THR A 322 -11.88 -7.60 5.10
N LEU A 323 -11.61 -6.40 5.60
CA LEU A 323 -12.55 -5.28 5.67
C LEU A 323 -12.02 -4.21 4.70
N ASP A 324 -12.80 -3.83 3.69
CA ASP A 324 -12.41 -2.90 2.62
C ASP A 324 -13.45 -1.78 2.48
N SER A 325 -13.19 -0.64 3.12
CA SER A 325 -14.14 0.44 3.31
C SER A 325 -13.84 1.63 2.40
N SER A 326 -14.86 2.18 1.72
CA SER A 326 -14.79 3.48 1.03
C SER A 326 -14.94 4.67 1.99
N GLY A 327 -15.26 4.40 3.25
CA GLY A 327 -15.33 5.32 4.37
C GLY A 327 -14.35 4.93 5.48
N ASP A 328 -14.86 4.93 6.72
CA ASP A 328 -14.13 4.57 7.94
C ASP A 328 -14.31 3.08 8.31
N ILE A 329 -13.28 2.46 8.89
CA ILE A 329 -13.41 1.19 9.62
C ILE A 329 -13.37 1.49 11.12
N ILE A 330 -14.39 1.08 11.85
CA ILE A 330 -14.50 1.29 13.30
C ILE A 330 -14.72 -0.06 13.98
N ILE A 331 -13.71 -0.53 14.71
CA ILE A 331 -13.86 -1.67 15.62
C ILE A 331 -14.26 -1.12 16.97
N ASN A 332 -15.54 -1.22 17.32
CA ASN A 332 -16.04 -0.58 18.54
C ASN A 332 -15.52 -1.24 19.81
N GLN A 333 -15.64 -0.51 20.92
CA GLN A 333 -15.57 -1.11 22.25
C GLN A 333 -16.94 -1.70 22.60
N SER A 334 -16.96 -2.76 23.40
CA SER A 334 -18.23 -3.29 23.92
C SER A 334 -18.82 -2.36 24.97
N ASP A 335 -20.15 -2.29 25.04
CA ASP A 335 -20.88 -1.67 26.16
C ASP A 335 -20.78 -2.50 27.46
N SER A 336 -20.27 -3.75 27.37
CA SER A 336 -20.04 -4.64 28.51
C SER A 336 -18.59 -4.56 28.98
N ALA A 337 -18.31 -5.01 30.22
CA ALA A 337 -16.95 -5.04 30.76
C ALA A 337 -15.94 -5.88 29.93
N ASP A 338 -16.44 -6.71 29.01
CA ASP A 338 -15.65 -7.46 28.03
C ASP A 338 -15.57 -6.69 26.70
N GLN A 339 -14.38 -6.23 26.31
CA GLN A 339 -14.14 -5.58 25.00
C GLN A 339 -14.61 -6.45 23.83
N ILE A 340 -15.09 -5.83 22.74
CA ILE A 340 -15.31 -6.53 21.46
C ILE A 340 -13.96 -7.10 21.03
N ARG A 341 -13.93 -8.39 20.66
CA ARG A 341 -12.73 -9.09 20.22
C ARG A 341 -12.92 -9.58 18.79
N MET A 342 -11.99 -9.17 17.92
CA MET A 342 -11.73 -9.83 16.65
C MET A 342 -10.61 -10.85 16.88
N GLN A 343 -10.99 -12.11 17.06
CA GLN A 343 -10.07 -13.19 17.38
C GLN A 343 -10.00 -14.21 16.25
N ASN A 344 -8.78 -14.59 15.85
CA ASN A 344 -8.56 -15.76 15.01
C ASN A 344 -7.60 -16.75 15.67
N LEU A 345 -8.10 -17.95 15.97
CA LEU A 345 -7.33 -19.05 16.57
C LEU A 345 -6.94 -20.13 15.56
N GLN A 346 -7.25 -19.99 14.27
CA GLN A 346 -6.95 -20.98 13.24
C GLN A 346 -5.49 -21.48 13.31
N GLY A 347 -5.29 -22.80 13.16
CA GLY A 347 -3.96 -23.34 12.90
C GLY A 347 -3.41 -22.69 11.63
N SER A 348 -2.34 -21.91 11.75
CA SER A 348 -1.89 -21.00 10.70
C SER A 348 -1.68 -21.72 9.38
N GLY A 349 -2.14 -21.11 8.30
CA GLY A 349 -1.51 -21.31 7.00
C GLY A 349 -0.02 -20.96 7.08
N SER A 350 0.73 -21.20 6.00
CA SER A 350 2.15 -20.88 5.90
C SER A 350 2.48 -19.47 6.44
N SER A 351 3.69 -19.28 6.99
CA SER A 351 4.15 -17.98 7.49
C SER A 351 3.95 -16.88 6.46
N GLY A 352 3.41 -15.74 6.86
CA GLY A 352 3.28 -14.56 6.01
C GLY A 352 1.89 -14.32 5.40
N ASN A 353 0.88 -15.15 5.70
CA ASN A 353 -0.49 -14.88 5.29
C ASN A 353 -1.17 -13.87 6.23
N ASN A 354 -1.94 -12.92 5.69
CA ASN A 354 -2.78 -12.02 6.47
C ASN A 354 -3.92 -12.81 7.13
N VAL A 355 -4.06 -12.67 8.44
CA VAL A 355 -5.22 -13.15 9.21
C VAL A 355 -6.33 -12.10 9.17
N PHE A 356 -5.94 -10.84 9.35
CA PHE A 356 -6.81 -9.68 9.27
C PHE A 356 -6.20 -8.64 8.34
N GLU A 357 -6.99 -8.13 7.41
CA GLU A 357 -6.60 -7.09 6.46
C GLU A 357 -7.67 -6.00 6.41
N PHE A 358 -7.37 -4.83 6.97
CA PHE A 358 -8.31 -3.70 7.04
C PHE A 358 -7.81 -2.57 6.14
N LYS A 359 -8.61 -2.18 5.16
CA LYS A 359 -8.36 -1.12 4.19
C LYS A 359 -9.45 -0.08 4.30
N ALA A 360 -9.09 1.18 4.52
CA ALA A 360 -10.05 2.27 4.61
C ALA A 360 -9.63 3.43 3.70
N ALA A 361 -10.56 3.93 2.89
CA ALA A 361 -10.34 5.15 2.12
C ALA A 361 -10.32 6.40 3.02
N LYS A 362 -10.88 6.32 4.23
CA LYS A 362 -10.73 7.32 5.28
C LYS A 362 -9.92 6.73 6.45
N ASN A 363 -10.51 6.56 7.63
CA ASN A 363 -9.79 6.27 8.86
C ASN A 363 -10.01 4.82 9.34
N ILE A 364 -9.10 4.32 10.17
CA ILE A 364 -9.28 3.07 10.91
C ILE A 364 -9.21 3.39 12.41
N SER A 365 -10.26 3.06 13.17
CA SER A 365 -10.31 3.21 14.62
C SER A 365 -10.43 1.85 15.30
N ILE A 366 -9.43 1.46 16.09
CA ILE A 366 -9.39 0.21 16.85
C ILE A 366 -9.70 0.49 18.32
N ASN A 367 -10.97 0.40 18.70
CA ASN A 367 -11.44 0.54 20.09
C ASN A 367 -11.69 -0.83 20.76
N GLY A 368 -11.90 -1.88 19.96
CA GLY A 368 -11.93 -3.28 20.38
C GLY A 368 -10.55 -3.94 20.34
N VAL A 369 -10.45 -5.18 20.81
CA VAL A 369 -9.22 -5.97 20.78
C VAL A 369 -9.13 -6.75 19.47
N ILE A 370 -7.94 -6.80 18.87
CA ILE A 370 -7.61 -7.70 17.77
C ILE A 370 -6.61 -8.72 18.28
N ASP A 371 -6.96 -10.00 18.22
CA ASP A 371 -6.15 -11.11 18.76
C ASP A 371 -6.00 -12.23 17.72
N ASN A 372 -4.80 -12.49 17.23
CA ASN A 372 -4.46 -13.75 16.58
C ASN A 372 -3.87 -14.66 17.68
N PHE A 373 -4.34 -15.89 17.87
CA PHE A 373 -3.74 -16.85 18.85
C PHE A 373 -3.59 -18.26 18.24
N GLY A 374 -3.74 -18.36 16.92
CA GLY A 374 -3.45 -19.58 16.18
C GLY A 374 -1.98 -19.98 16.29
N GLY A 375 -1.67 -21.26 16.18
CA GLY A 375 -0.32 -21.82 16.32
C GLY A 375 0.71 -21.39 15.25
N GLY A 376 0.53 -20.27 14.55
CA GLY A 376 1.57 -19.68 13.72
C GLY A 376 1.34 -18.24 13.26
N GLU A 377 2.29 -17.78 12.46
CA GLU A 377 2.69 -16.37 12.25
C GLU A 377 1.76 -15.60 11.29
N GLY A 378 0.49 -15.50 11.64
CA GLY A 378 -0.50 -14.73 10.90
C GLY A 378 -0.25 -13.22 10.97
N GLN A 379 -0.30 -12.54 9.82
CA GLN A 379 -0.04 -11.10 9.74
C GLN A 379 -1.32 -10.28 9.96
N ILE A 380 -1.18 -9.09 10.53
CA ILE A 380 -2.26 -8.11 10.66
C ILE A 380 -1.86 -6.86 9.86
N LEU A 381 -2.73 -6.45 8.93
CA LEU A 381 -2.54 -5.27 8.11
C LEU A 381 -3.66 -4.25 8.37
N LEU A 382 -3.26 -3.02 8.70
CA LEU A 382 -4.11 -1.83 8.70
C LEU A 382 -3.59 -0.86 7.62
N ASP A 383 -4.39 -0.52 6.62
CA ASP A 383 -4.08 0.44 5.56
C ASP A 383 -5.19 1.49 5.42
N ALA A 384 -5.02 2.62 6.12
CA ALA A 384 -5.90 3.78 6.00
C ALA A 384 -5.28 4.82 5.05
N LYS A 385 -6.08 5.43 4.17
CA LYS A 385 -5.64 6.63 3.42
C LYS A 385 -5.70 7.88 4.30
N GLY A 386 -6.63 7.91 5.26
CA GLY A 386 -6.70 8.84 6.39
C GLY A 386 -5.94 8.30 7.61
N ASN A 387 -6.47 8.52 8.81
CA ASN A 387 -5.77 8.26 10.06
C ASN A 387 -5.96 6.83 10.58
N VAL A 388 -5.03 6.37 11.41
CA VAL A 388 -5.18 5.13 12.18
C VAL A 388 -5.10 5.44 13.68
N ASP A 389 -6.21 5.25 14.39
CA ASP A 389 -6.30 5.43 15.83
C ASP A 389 -6.40 4.08 16.54
N ILE A 390 -5.38 3.72 17.31
CA ILE A 390 -5.30 2.47 18.06
C ILE A 390 -5.49 2.78 19.54
N ASN A 391 -6.68 2.49 20.04
CA ASN A 391 -7.10 2.76 21.42
C ASN A 391 -7.21 1.48 22.27
N SER A 392 -6.83 0.33 21.70
CA SER A 392 -6.92 -0.99 22.29
C SER A 392 -5.87 -1.94 21.70
N THR A 393 -5.73 -3.14 22.26
CA THR A 393 -4.66 -4.09 21.94
C THR A 393 -4.80 -4.70 20.55
N ILE A 394 -3.65 -4.83 19.87
CA ILE A 394 -3.48 -5.66 18.67
C ILE A 394 -2.43 -6.73 19.00
N ASP A 395 -2.80 -8.00 18.99
CA ASP A 395 -1.90 -9.12 19.21
C ASP A 395 -1.83 -9.99 17.95
N ALA A 396 -0.66 -10.04 17.32
CA ALA A 396 -0.41 -10.91 16.17
C ALA A 396 0.12 -12.31 16.57
N ASN A 397 0.38 -12.56 17.86
CA ASN A 397 0.87 -13.81 18.45
C ASN A 397 1.95 -14.51 17.61
N GLY A 398 3.05 -13.81 17.33
CA GLY A 398 4.11 -14.37 16.50
C GLY A 398 4.22 -13.77 15.12
N GLY A 399 3.14 -13.24 14.55
CA GLY A 399 3.14 -12.68 13.21
C GLY A 399 3.55 -11.21 13.13
N ALA A 400 3.65 -10.73 11.89
CA ALA A 400 3.97 -9.34 11.57
C ALA A 400 2.75 -8.42 11.74
N VAL A 401 3.01 -7.16 12.09
CA VAL A 401 1.99 -6.10 12.14
C VAL A 401 2.42 -4.99 11.20
N THR A 402 1.57 -4.64 10.24
CA THR A 402 1.81 -3.50 9.33
C THR A 402 0.69 -2.49 9.49
N ILE A 403 1.06 -1.23 9.73
CA ILE A 403 0.14 -0.11 9.90
C ILE A 403 0.55 1.01 8.96
N LEU A 404 -0.35 1.40 8.06
CA LEU A 404 -0.18 2.46 7.09
C LEU A 404 -1.30 3.48 7.31
N GLY A 405 -0.94 4.76 7.39
CA GLY A 405 -1.88 5.85 7.64
C GLY A 405 -1.31 7.21 7.28
N HIS A 406 -2.17 8.23 7.28
CA HIS A 406 -1.75 9.62 7.32
C HIS A 406 -1.17 9.94 8.70
N ASP A 407 -2.01 10.21 9.69
CA ASP A 407 -1.60 10.27 11.09
C ASP A 407 -1.88 8.92 11.75
N ILE A 408 -0.99 8.49 12.64
CA ILE A 408 -1.14 7.24 13.40
C ILE A 408 -1.02 7.57 14.88
N SER A 409 -2.05 7.25 15.65
CA SER A 409 -2.08 7.40 17.11
C SER A 409 -2.17 6.03 17.78
N ILE A 410 -1.31 5.79 18.77
CA ILE A 410 -1.32 4.60 19.61
C ILE A 410 -1.46 5.08 21.05
N SER A 411 -2.70 5.07 21.54
CA SER A 411 -3.10 5.76 22.77
C SER A 411 -3.33 4.78 23.93
N ASN A 412 -3.25 5.29 25.17
CA ASN A 412 -3.51 4.57 26.44
C ASN A 412 -2.40 3.59 26.88
N ALA A 413 -2.01 3.64 28.16
CA ALA A 413 -0.95 2.81 28.75
C ALA A 413 -1.22 1.30 28.77
N THR A 414 -2.49 0.90 28.65
CA THR A 414 -2.89 -0.52 28.54
C THR A 414 -2.90 -1.03 27.10
N THR A 415 -2.79 -0.13 26.11
CA THR A 415 -2.78 -0.48 24.70
C THR A 415 -1.39 -0.90 24.27
N SER A 416 -1.31 -2.09 23.68
CA SER A 416 -0.07 -2.61 23.15
C SER A 416 -0.27 -3.22 21.77
N ILE A 417 0.76 -3.10 20.93
CA ILE A 417 0.89 -3.93 19.72
C ILE A 417 1.84 -5.07 20.06
N LEU A 418 1.32 -6.30 20.12
CA LEU A 418 2.07 -7.51 20.43
C LEU A 418 2.46 -8.20 19.12
N SER A 419 3.76 -8.44 18.94
CA SER A 419 4.29 -9.10 17.75
C SER A 419 5.51 -9.96 18.07
N GLY A 420 5.70 -11.00 17.27
CA GLY A 420 6.79 -11.97 17.42
C GLY A 420 6.52 -13.08 18.43
N GLN A 421 7.39 -14.10 18.40
CA GLN A 421 7.37 -15.27 19.28
C GLN A 421 8.82 -15.65 19.61
N SER A 422 9.07 -16.16 20.82
CA SER A 422 10.43 -16.47 21.29
C SER A 422 11.22 -17.45 20.41
N THR A 423 10.56 -18.21 19.53
CA THR A 423 11.17 -19.23 18.66
C THR A 423 11.26 -18.80 17.18
N SER A 424 10.62 -17.70 16.80
CA SER A 424 10.53 -17.23 15.41
C SER A 424 11.60 -16.19 15.10
N LYS A 425 12.04 -16.15 13.84
CA LYS A 425 13.05 -15.20 13.36
C LYS A 425 12.50 -14.33 12.24
N ASN A 426 12.89 -13.05 12.23
CA ASN A 426 12.58 -12.07 11.19
C ASN A 426 11.11 -11.60 11.17
N ASN A 427 10.48 -11.52 12.34
CA ASN A 427 9.18 -10.86 12.44
C ASN A 427 9.33 -9.35 12.28
N LEU A 428 8.28 -8.68 11.84
CA LEU A 428 8.34 -7.26 11.52
C LEU A 428 7.12 -6.51 12.05
N VAL A 429 7.38 -5.44 12.78
CA VAL A 429 6.41 -4.37 13.01
C VAL A 429 6.76 -3.21 12.09
N ARG A 430 5.93 -2.95 11.09
CA ARG A 430 6.09 -1.81 10.18
C ARG A 430 5.01 -0.77 10.45
N ILE A 431 5.41 0.46 10.70
CA ILE A 431 4.50 1.59 10.87
C ILE A 431 4.92 2.69 9.90
N THR A 432 4.03 3.10 9.00
CA THR A 432 4.27 4.21 8.06
C THR A 432 3.19 5.25 8.21
N ALA A 433 3.52 6.35 8.89
CA ALA A 433 2.70 7.54 8.99
C ALA A 433 3.18 8.57 7.95
N LYS A 434 2.32 9.01 7.03
CA LYS A 434 2.65 10.12 6.12
C LYS A 434 2.73 11.46 6.86
N GLY A 435 2.03 11.57 7.99
CA GLY A 435 2.00 12.69 8.91
C GLY A 435 2.65 12.34 10.25
N ASP A 436 1.91 12.55 11.34
CA ASP A 436 2.38 12.37 12.70
C ASP A 436 2.22 10.89 13.14
N LEU A 437 3.25 10.33 13.77
CA LEU A 437 3.17 9.10 14.54
C LEU A 437 3.27 9.44 16.02
N GLU A 438 2.18 9.22 16.75
CA GLU A 438 2.07 9.51 18.17
C GLU A 438 1.88 8.24 19.01
N PHE A 439 2.75 8.06 20.00
CA PHE A 439 2.58 7.12 21.09
C PHE A 439 2.16 7.91 22.34
N ASP A 440 0.86 7.90 22.65
CA ASP A 440 0.27 8.60 23.80
C ASP A 440 -0.09 7.62 24.93
N GLY A 441 0.95 6.95 25.44
CA GLY A 441 0.84 5.94 26.50
C GLY A 441 0.94 4.51 25.96
N GLY A 442 0.50 4.24 24.73
CA GLY A 442 0.61 2.92 24.13
C GLY A 442 2.04 2.51 23.79
N ARG A 443 2.29 1.20 23.66
CA ARG A 443 3.63 0.64 23.40
C ARG A 443 3.63 -0.52 22.40
N LEU A 444 4.80 -0.85 21.87
CA LEU A 444 5.04 -2.08 21.10
C LEU A 444 5.62 -3.13 22.05
N GLU A 445 4.95 -4.25 22.23
CA GLU A 445 5.41 -5.40 23.00
C GLU A 445 5.93 -6.49 22.07
N LEU A 446 7.20 -6.81 22.18
CA LEU A 446 7.91 -7.59 21.16
C LEU A 446 8.50 -8.85 21.76
N PHE A 447 8.37 -9.97 21.07
CA PHE A 447 8.89 -11.27 21.48
C PHE A 447 9.85 -11.84 20.42
N GLY A 448 10.85 -12.61 20.85
CA GLY A 448 11.83 -13.22 19.93
C GLY A 448 12.64 -12.21 19.11
N ASP A 449 13.05 -12.62 17.91
CA ASP A 449 13.79 -11.77 16.97
C ASP A 449 12.78 -11.00 16.08
N THR A 450 12.33 -9.84 16.56
CA THR A 450 11.36 -8.98 15.86
C THR A 450 11.99 -7.62 15.55
N ASP A 451 11.95 -7.23 14.28
CA ASP A 451 12.42 -5.94 13.80
C ASP A 451 11.29 -4.91 13.79
N ILE A 452 11.65 -3.64 13.94
CA ILE A 452 10.73 -2.51 13.85
C ILE A 452 11.21 -1.56 12.75
N VAL A 453 10.31 -1.23 11.82
CA VAL A 453 10.57 -0.20 10.81
C VAL A 453 9.49 0.87 10.92
N ILE A 454 9.89 2.07 11.33
CA ILE A 454 9.00 3.21 11.48
C ILE A 454 9.40 4.30 10.51
N ASN A 455 8.44 4.74 9.70
CA ASN A 455 8.56 5.90 8.85
C ASN A 455 7.49 6.92 9.27
N ALA A 456 7.89 8.13 9.63
CA ALA A 456 6.95 9.18 10.03
C ALA A 456 7.44 10.55 9.59
N ASN A 457 6.53 11.48 9.28
CA ASN A 457 6.90 12.88 9.08
C ASN A 457 7.23 13.55 10.43
N LYS A 458 6.53 13.14 11.51
CA LYS A 458 6.83 13.58 12.87
C LYS A 458 6.62 12.46 13.88
N PHE A 459 7.69 12.14 14.62
CA PHE A 459 7.64 11.20 15.73
C PHE A 459 7.36 11.88 17.07
N ILE A 460 6.32 11.42 17.78
CA ILE A 460 5.90 11.91 19.09
C ILE A 460 5.79 10.70 20.03
N ASN A 461 6.76 10.54 20.92
CA ASN A 461 6.77 9.48 21.94
C ASN A 461 6.56 10.09 23.33
N ASN A 462 5.31 10.08 23.78
CA ASN A 462 4.92 10.45 25.14
C ASN A 462 4.98 9.26 26.11
N THR A 463 5.00 8.02 25.58
CA THR A 463 5.12 6.77 26.36
C THR A 463 6.46 6.64 27.09
N GLY A 464 7.54 7.15 26.51
CA GLY A 464 8.87 7.19 27.12
C GLY A 464 9.85 6.14 26.57
N SER A 465 10.91 5.85 27.32
CA SER A 465 12.00 4.98 26.84
C SER A 465 11.59 3.52 26.60
N ASN A 466 10.45 3.12 27.16
CA ASN A 466 9.90 1.76 27.08
C ASN A 466 8.77 1.66 26.04
N VAL A 467 8.66 2.62 25.12
CA VAL A 467 7.73 2.55 23.98
C VAL A 467 7.92 1.27 23.17
N PHE A 468 9.15 0.74 23.12
CA PHE A 468 9.44 -0.61 22.67
C PHE A 468 9.77 -1.48 23.88
N ALA A 469 8.83 -2.31 24.29
CA ALA A 469 8.94 -3.24 25.40
C ALA A 469 9.32 -4.63 24.88
N VAL A 470 10.61 -4.95 25.00
CA VAL A 470 11.18 -6.19 24.48
C VAL A 470 11.12 -7.29 25.55
N ASN A 471 10.30 -8.31 25.31
CA ASN A 471 10.22 -9.55 26.08
C ASN A 471 10.98 -10.68 25.37
N ALA A 472 12.26 -10.43 25.09
CA ALA A 472 13.11 -11.39 24.41
C ALA A 472 14.15 -12.01 25.35
N ALA A 473 14.64 -13.20 24.97
CA ALA A 473 15.59 -13.96 25.78
C ALA A 473 17.00 -13.33 25.83
N SER A 474 17.32 -12.38 24.95
CA SER A 474 18.58 -11.64 24.92
C SER A 474 18.36 -10.15 24.59
N ALA A 475 19.26 -9.29 25.06
CA ALA A 475 19.18 -7.83 24.86
C ALA A 475 19.51 -7.36 23.42
N ASP A 476 19.98 -8.26 22.54
CA ASP A 476 20.40 -7.97 21.15
C ASP A 476 19.33 -8.35 20.09
N SER A 477 18.12 -8.70 20.53
CA SER A 477 17.09 -9.41 19.74
C SER A 477 16.07 -8.53 19.02
N VAL A 478 15.95 -7.24 19.39
CA VAL A 478 15.03 -6.31 18.73
C VAL A 478 15.83 -5.17 18.13
N GLN A 479 15.79 -5.11 16.80
CA GLN A 479 16.44 -4.07 16.04
C GLN A 479 15.38 -3.13 15.47
N TRP A 480 15.63 -1.83 15.53
CA TRP A 480 14.70 -0.85 15.00
C TRP A 480 15.35 0.22 14.16
N SER A 481 14.64 0.63 13.12
CA SER A 481 14.94 1.81 12.31
C SER A 481 13.78 2.78 12.41
N ILE A 482 14.09 4.03 12.75
CA ILE A 482 13.13 5.14 12.71
C ILE A 482 13.61 6.15 11.68
N ALA A 483 12.89 6.28 10.58
CA ALA A 483 13.16 7.25 9.52
C ALA A 483 12.28 8.49 9.64
N LEU A 484 12.93 9.66 9.60
CA LEU A 484 12.32 10.97 9.75
C LEU A 484 12.84 11.93 8.65
N PRO A 485 12.11 12.98 8.27
CA PRO A 485 12.58 13.94 7.27
C PRO A 485 13.88 14.63 7.70
N GLY A 486 13.96 15.06 8.97
CA GLY A 486 15.11 15.77 9.49
C GLY A 486 14.94 16.08 10.97
N LEU A 487 16.02 16.47 11.66
CA LEU A 487 15.98 16.73 13.11
C LEU A 487 15.13 17.96 13.49
N THR A 488 14.94 18.88 12.56
CA THR A 488 14.32 20.19 12.78
C THR A 488 13.54 20.62 11.55
N ASN A 489 12.40 21.31 11.74
CA ASN A 489 11.81 22.12 10.69
C ASN A 489 12.28 23.57 10.88
N GLY A 490 13.22 24.01 10.05
CA GLY A 490 13.96 25.25 10.25
C GLY A 490 14.84 25.18 11.52
N ARG A 491 14.50 25.96 12.56
CA ARG A 491 15.24 25.98 13.85
C ARG A 491 14.52 25.28 15.00
N LYS A 492 13.29 24.78 14.78
CA LYS A 492 12.47 24.16 15.83
C LYS A 492 12.60 22.64 15.77
N GLN A 493 12.96 22.02 16.89
CA GLN A 493 12.82 20.57 17.06
C GLN A 493 11.32 20.21 16.99
N ILE A 494 10.97 19.28 16.13
CA ILE A 494 9.58 18.86 15.89
C ILE A 494 9.26 17.50 16.47
N HIS A 495 10.28 16.71 16.83
CA HIS A 495 10.13 15.36 17.35
C HIS A 495 10.23 15.32 18.88
N THR A 496 9.36 14.52 19.49
CA THR A 496 9.44 14.14 20.90
C THR A 496 9.91 12.70 20.95
N PHE A 497 11.14 12.44 21.35
CA PHE A 497 11.70 11.08 21.32
C PHE A 497 11.42 10.24 22.57
N GLY A 498 10.87 10.84 23.63
CA GLY A 498 10.53 10.14 24.89
C GLY A 498 11.72 9.48 25.60
N GLY A 499 12.97 9.83 25.25
CA GLY A 499 14.15 9.16 25.79
C GLY A 499 14.44 7.78 25.20
N LEU A 500 13.82 7.43 24.05
CA LEU A 500 14.17 6.25 23.28
C LEU A 500 15.58 6.41 22.67
N LYS A 501 16.54 5.61 23.16
CA LYS A 501 17.95 5.69 22.76
C LYS A 501 18.32 4.57 21.79
N SER A 502 18.87 4.95 20.64
CA SER A 502 19.42 4.01 19.65
C SER A 502 20.73 3.38 20.11
N ASN A 503 21.51 4.06 20.96
CA ASN A 503 22.89 3.73 21.32
C ASN A 503 23.85 3.61 20.12
N ASN A 504 23.44 4.09 18.95
CA ASN A 504 24.25 4.16 17.73
C ASN A 504 24.18 5.57 17.13
N PRO A 505 25.14 5.95 16.27
CA PRO A 505 25.08 7.22 15.55
C PRO A 505 23.86 7.29 14.63
N ALA A 506 23.33 8.49 14.42
CA ALA A 506 22.30 8.71 13.41
C ALA A 506 22.85 8.54 11.99
N LYS A 507 21.98 8.21 11.05
CA LYS A 507 22.28 8.13 9.61
C LYS A 507 21.56 9.24 8.87
N PHE A 508 22.32 10.10 8.20
CA PHE A 508 21.79 11.23 7.43
C PHE A 508 21.73 10.91 5.93
N GLY A 509 20.86 11.58 5.18
CA GLY A 509 20.62 11.27 3.78
C GLY A 509 20.04 9.87 3.53
N SER A 510 19.36 9.28 4.52
CA SER A 510 18.86 7.90 4.49
C SER A 510 17.40 7.83 4.87
N GLY A 511 16.62 7.02 4.13
CA GLY A 511 15.19 6.81 4.37
C GLY A 511 14.84 5.65 5.28
N GLY A 512 15.82 4.88 5.79
CA GLY A 512 15.61 3.87 6.85
C GLY A 512 14.51 2.82 6.59
N ASN A 513 14.21 2.49 5.32
CA ASN A 513 13.02 1.70 4.93
C ASN A 513 13.08 0.20 5.25
N GLU A 514 14.22 -0.30 5.72
CA GLU A 514 14.46 -1.72 5.96
C GLU A 514 14.92 -1.95 7.39
N ALA A 515 14.74 -3.18 7.86
CA ALA A 515 15.32 -3.61 9.12
C ALA A 515 16.85 -3.46 9.09
N THR A 516 17.41 -2.87 10.14
CA THR A 516 18.84 -2.60 10.28
C THR A 516 19.43 -3.52 11.33
N PRO A 517 20.70 -3.97 11.21
CA PRO A 517 21.35 -4.84 12.20
C PRO A 517 21.52 -4.21 13.60
N LYS A 518 21.07 -2.97 13.77
CA LYS A 518 21.27 -2.11 14.95
C LYS A 518 20.10 -1.14 15.06
N ASN A 519 19.87 -0.68 16.28
CA ASN A 519 18.93 0.41 16.54
C ASN A 519 19.50 1.72 15.99
N GLU A 520 18.82 2.33 15.03
CA GLU A 520 19.31 3.52 14.31
C GLU A 520 18.18 4.53 14.05
N TYR A 521 18.53 5.82 14.12
CA TYR A 521 17.69 6.90 13.62
C TYR A 521 18.20 7.30 12.23
N HIS A 522 17.30 7.37 11.26
CA HIS A 522 17.56 7.78 9.89
C HIS A 522 16.91 9.13 9.61
N PHE A 523 17.64 10.02 8.96
CA PHE A 523 17.17 11.33 8.56
C PHE A 523 17.40 11.52 7.07
N LEU A 524 16.39 11.99 6.34
CA LEU A 524 16.54 12.31 4.91
C LEU A 524 17.43 13.54 4.70
N ASP A 525 17.33 14.53 5.59
CA ASP A 525 18.17 15.72 5.56
C ASP A 525 19.64 15.39 5.86
N LYS A 526 20.52 16.11 5.16
CA LYS A 526 21.98 16.01 5.33
C LYS A 526 22.50 17.24 6.08
N PRO A 527 23.02 17.09 7.30
CA PRO A 527 23.74 18.17 7.97
C PRO A 527 25.08 18.43 7.26
N THR A 528 25.51 19.69 7.27
CA THR A 528 26.73 20.13 6.59
C THR A 528 27.89 20.27 7.57
N LEU A 529 29.05 19.71 7.22
CA LEU A 529 30.33 19.93 7.89
C LEU A 529 31.13 20.99 7.14
N THR A 530 31.55 22.04 7.83
CA THR A 530 32.47 23.03 7.27
C THR A 530 33.89 22.50 7.37
N VAL A 531 34.58 22.48 6.24
CA VAL A 531 35.96 22.04 6.10
C VAL A 531 36.83 23.26 5.83
N LYS A 532 37.84 23.47 6.66
CA LYS A 532 38.79 24.57 6.51
C LYS A 532 40.22 24.06 6.50
N PRO A 533 40.98 24.24 5.42
CA PRO A 533 42.42 23.98 5.43
C PRO A 533 43.16 24.84 6.45
N ASN A 534 44.15 24.24 7.10
CA ASN A 534 45.03 24.97 8.00
C ASN A 534 45.90 25.96 7.22
N ASN A 535 46.17 27.11 7.82
CA ASN A 535 47.08 28.09 7.23
C ASN A 535 48.50 27.52 7.16
N ASP A 536 49.24 27.90 6.13
CA ASP A 536 50.61 27.47 5.94
C ASP A 536 51.49 28.55 5.28
N SER A 537 52.78 28.28 5.16
CA SER A 537 53.73 29.21 4.55
C SER A 537 54.89 28.48 3.89
N LYS A 538 55.45 29.09 2.85
CA LYS A 538 56.71 28.69 2.22
C LYS A 538 57.57 29.90 1.90
N ILE A 539 58.84 29.68 1.54
CA ILE A 539 59.67 30.74 0.96
C ILE A 539 59.56 30.68 -0.57
N TYR A 540 59.67 31.84 -1.23
CA TYR A 540 59.73 31.92 -2.69
C TYR A 540 60.80 30.98 -3.25
N GLY A 541 60.47 30.29 -4.35
CA GLY A 541 61.38 29.33 -5.00
C GLY A 541 61.36 27.91 -4.44
N GLU A 542 60.79 27.69 -3.25
CA GLU A 542 60.70 26.33 -2.69
C GLU A 542 59.53 25.55 -3.28
N VAL A 543 59.73 24.25 -3.50
CA VAL A 543 58.64 23.28 -3.62
C VAL A 543 58.77 22.39 -2.38
N SER A 544 57.77 22.42 -1.52
CA SER A 544 57.79 21.62 -0.29
C SER A 544 56.76 20.50 -0.40
N ASP A 545 57.23 19.28 -0.17
CA ASP A 545 56.40 18.07 -0.05
C ASP A 545 55.65 18.03 1.30
N SER A 546 55.93 18.97 2.21
CA SER A 546 55.29 19.10 3.52
C SER A 546 54.30 20.26 3.61
N LEU A 547 53.94 20.88 2.48
CA LEU A 547 52.85 21.85 2.43
C LEU A 547 51.50 21.22 2.81
N PHE A 548 50.64 22.05 3.39
CA PHE A 548 49.28 21.73 3.81
C PHE A 548 49.22 20.92 5.12
N LYS A 549 49.28 21.64 6.24
CA LYS A 549 49.23 21.14 7.63
C LYS A 549 47.90 20.50 8.07
N GLY A 550 47.11 19.95 7.14
CA GLY A 550 45.81 19.32 7.40
C GLY A 550 44.62 20.29 7.35
N ILE A 551 43.51 19.85 7.94
CA ILE A 551 42.21 20.53 7.92
C ILE A 551 41.60 20.59 9.32
N GLU A 552 40.78 21.60 9.55
CA GLU A 552 39.81 21.69 10.65
C GLU A 552 38.41 21.38 10.10
N ILE A 553 37.65 20.56 10.83
CA ILE A 553 36.26 20.24 10.50
C ILE A 553 35.35 20.63 11.67
N SER A 554 34.26 21.32 11.37
CA SER A 554 33.25 21.73 12.36
C SER A 554 31.84 21.53 11.81
N GLY A 555 30.82 21.64 12.67
CA GLY A 555 29.41 21.46 12.29
C GLY A 555 28.80 20.10 12.58
N LEU A 556 29.50 19.24 13.34
CA LEU A 556 28.92 17.97 13.83
C LEU A 556 27.60 18.23 14.57
N VAL A 557 26.62 17.35 14.36
CA VAL A 557 25.36 17.42 15.09
C VAL A 557 25.63 17.11 16.56
N ASP A 558 25.17 18.01 17.43
CA ASP A 558 25.25 17.84 18.89
C ASP A 558 24.06 17.00 19.37
N ALA A 559 24.33 15.72 19.66
CA ALA A 559 23.30 14.76 20.08
C ALA A 559 22.62 15.16 21.40
N SER A 560 23.29 15.93 22.26
CA SER A 560 22.73 16.35 23.56
C SER A 560 21.53 17.27 23.42
N LYS A 561 21.45 18.04 22.32
CA LYS A 561 20.30 18.90 21.99
C LYS A 561 19.02 18.12 21.73
N TYR A 562 19.15 16.84 21.39
CA TYR A 562 18.05 15.93 21.13
C TYR A 562 17.87 14.90 22.25
N GLY A 563 18.37 15.20 23.46
CA GLY A 563 18.27 14.32 24.62
C GLY A 563 19.22 13.11 24.60
N GLY A 564 20.21 13.10 23.68
CA GLY A 564 21.15 11.99 23.53
C GLY A 564 20.47 10.71 23.03
N VAL A 565 19.47 10.86 22.14
CA VAL A 565 18.70 9.74 21.56
C VAL A 565 19.53 8.91 20.59
N PHE A 566 20.58 9.48 20.00
CA PHE A 566 21.65 8.79 19.29
C PHE A 566 23.01 9.15 19.90
N THR A 567 24.05 8.36 19.61
CA THR A 567 25.39 8.63 20.13
C THR A 567 26.05 9.81 19.42
N GLN A 568 26.92 10.52 20.13
CA GLN A 568 27.62 11.68 19.60
C GLN A 568 28.61 11.27 18.50
N ASP A 569 28.44 11.86 17.32
CA ASP A 569 29.39 11.71 16.22
C ASP A 569 30.76 12.34 16.57
N THR A 570 31.81 11.73 16.04
CA THR A 570 33.18 12.27 16.04
C THR A 570 33.69 12.43 14.61
N ILE A 571 34.72 13.26 14.39
CA ILE A 571 35.36 13.36 13.08
C ILE A 571 35.90 12.00 12.61
N VAL A 572 36.47 11.21 13.52
CA VAL A 572 37.06 9.90 13.22
C VAL A 572 35.99 8.90 12.74
N THR A 573 34.79 8.95 13.32
CA THR A 573 33.71 8.01 12.99
C THR A 573 32.83 8.46 11.83
N SER A 574 32.91 9.74 11.44
CA SER A 574 31.97 10.35 10.48
C SER A 574 32.61 10.73 9.15
N VAL A 575 33.93 10.90 9.09
CA VAL A 575 34.66 11.44 7.93
C VAL A 575 35.74 10.47 7.45
N ILE A 576 35.68 10.13 6.16
CA ILE A 576 36.71 9.34 5.47
C ILE A 576 37.62 10.33 4.71
N GLN A 577 38.90 10.34 5.07
CA GLN A 577 39.89 11.28 4.49
C GLN A 577 40.66 10.73 3.28
N ASP A 578 40.44 9.47 2.87
CA ASP A 578 41.14 8.78 1.78
C ASP A 578 40.94 9.40 0.37
N GLY A 579 40.19 10.50 0.27
CA GLY A 579 40.00 11.29 -0.95
C GLY A 579 40.31 12.78 -0.81
N LEU A 580 40.86 13.22 0.33
CA LEU A 580 41.14 14.63 0.58
C LEU A 580 42.23 15.16 -0.38
N THR A 581 41.91 16.20 -1.14
CA THR A 581 42.92 16.96 -1.89
C THR A 581 42.98 18.39 -1.37
N LEU A 582 44.22 18.87 -1.16
CA LEU A 582 44.50 20.25 -0.76
C LEU A 582 45.31 20.92 -1.86
N GLU A 583 44.87 22.09 -2.30
CA GLU A 583 45.48 22.80 -3.42
C GLU A 583 45.62 24.29 -3.13
N SER A 584 46.68 24.89 -3.69
CA SER A 584 46.90 26.33 -3.68
C SER A 584 47.74 26.73 -4.89
N SER A 585 47.39 27.84 -5.54
CA SER A 585 48.23 28.39 -6.62
C SER A 585 49.59 28.90 -6.10
N GLY A 586 49.70 29.19 -4.80
CA GLY A 586 50.95 29.58 -4.13
C GLY A 586 51.95 28.44 -3.93
N SER A 587 51.55 27.18 -4.15
CA SER A 587 52.44 26.02 -3.92
C SER A 587 53.57 25.93 -4.94
N LYS A 588 53.37 26.44 -6.16
CA LYS A 588 54.35 26.41 -7.27
C LYS A 588 55.64 27.15 -6.90
N ALA A 589 56.81 26.63 -7.27
CA ALA A 589 58.12 27.28 -7.02
C ALA A 589 58.15 28.76 -7.44
N LYS A 590 57.56 29.05 -8.62
CA LYS A 590 57.46 30.37 -9.25
C LYS A 590 56.37 31.29 -8.70
N ALA A 591 55.54 30.84 -7.75
CA ALA A 591 54.49 31.69 -7.18
C ALA A 591 55.13 32.90 -6.48
N GLY A 592 54.67 34.11 -6.80
CA GLY A 592 55.22 35.35 -6.26
C GLY A 592 55.01 35.50 -4.75
N VAL A 593 55.68 36.48 -4.14
CA VAL A 593 55.48 36.82 -2.72
C VAL A 593 54.05 37.34 -2.52
N GLY A 594 53.34 36.79 -1.54
CA GLY A 594 51.95 37.15 -1.26
C GLY A 594 51.15 36.05 -0.56
N ASP A 595 49.87 36.32 -0.34
CA ASP A 595 48.92 35.37 0.26
C ASP A 595 48.08 34.69 -0.83
N TYR A 596 47.95 33.38 -0.72
CA TYR A 596 47.20 32.52 -1.63
C TYR A 596 46.19 31.68 -0.86
N ASN A 597 45.03 31.38 -1.45
CA ASN A 597 44.06 30.48 -0.81
C ASN A 597 44.56 29.03 -0.88
N ILE A 598 44.30 28.28 0.18
CA ILE A 598 44.35 26.83 0.23
C ILE A 598 42.90 26.35 0.20
N SER A 599 42.54 25.55 -0.81
CA SER A 599 41.21 24.94 -0.94
C SER A 599 41.28 23.44 -0.65
N ALA A 600 40.21 22.89 -0.06
CA ALA A 600 40.01 21.47 0.15
C ALA A 600 38.87 20.93 -0.72
N GLN A 601 38.92 19.64 -1.05
CA GLN A 601 37.79 18.89 -1.63
C GLN A 601 37.98 17.38 -1.42
N GLY A 602 36.95 16.59 -1.71
CA GLY A 602 37.07 15.14 -1.89
C GLY A 602 36.85 14.26 -0.65
N LEU A 603 36.48 14.83 0.51
CA LEU A 603 36.06 14.04 1.67
C LEU A 603 34.77 13.26 1.40
N LYS A 604 34.62 12.10 2.06
CA LYS A 604 33.40 11.28 2.05
C LYS A 604 32.87 11.12 3.48
N SER A 605 31.55 10.97 3.61
CA SER A 605 30.91 10.78 4.92
C SER A 605 30.54 9.31 5.14
N GLN A 606 30.79 8.83 6.36
CA GLN A 606 30.37 7.50 6.82
C GLN A 606 28.92 7.49 7.34
N ASN A 607 28.45 8.65 7.83
CA ASN A 607 27.13 8.82 8.45
C ASN A 607 26.21 9.75 7.66
N GLY A 608 26.61 10.19 6.45
CA GLY A 608 25.74 10.90 5.50
C GLY A 608 25.78 12.42 5.55
N TYR A 609 26.79 13.02 6.20
CA TYR A 609 27.03 14.46 6.17
C TYR A 609 27.39 14.96 4.77
N GLU A 610 27.00 16.19 4.47
CA GLU A 610 27.52 16.98 3.35
C GLU A 610 28.73 17.80 3.78
N PHE A 611 29.63 18.16 2.85
CA PHE A 611 30.82 18.96 3.14
C PHE A 611 30.78 20.30 2.43
N ASP A 612 30.93 21.38 3.20
CA ASP A 612 31.14 22.73 2.70
C ASP A 612 32.62 23.08 2.71
N TYR A 613 33.16 23.41 1.54
CA TYR A 613 34.55 23.78 1.30
C TYR A 613 34.75 25.28 1.04
N SER A 614 33.74 26.11 1.32
CA SER A 614 33.79 27.56 1.09
C SER A 614 34.86 28.27 1.94
N ALA A 615 35.23 27.67 3.08
CA ALA A 615 36.26 28.19 3.97
C ALA A 615 37.67 27.85 3.47
N ASN A 616 38.40 28.86 3.00
CA ASN A 616 39.79 28.69 2.56
C ASN A 616 40.79 28.82 3.72
N GLY A 617 41.86 28.02 3.66
CA GLY A 617 43.09 28.29 4.40
C GLY A 617 43.94 29.32 3.66
N LYS A 618 45.00 29.81 4.31
CA LYS A 618 45.91 30.80 3.74
C LYS A 618 47.32 30.23 3.61
N LEU A 619 47.88 30.24 2.40
CA LEU A 619 49.27 29.97 2.10
C LEU A 619 50.03 31.29 1.89
N THR A 620 50.94 31.63 2.80
CA THR A 620 51.80 32.82 2.67
C THR A 620 53.13 32.44 2.00
N VAL A 621 53.43 33.05 0.84
CA VAL A 621 54.74 32.95 0.19
C VAL A 621 55.62 34.08 0.69
N ASN A 622 56.57 33.75 1.55
CA ASN A 622 57.54 34.69 2.11
C ASN A 622 58.63 35.04 1.10
N GLN A 623 59.17 36.25 1.23
CA GLN A 623 60.29 36.71 0.41
C GLN A 623 61.56 35.87 0.68
N ARG A 624 62.25 35.50 -0.40
CA ARG A 624 63.55 34.81 -0.34
C ARG A 624 64.68 35.81 -0.08
N ARG A 625 65.55 35.51 0.87
CA ARG A 625 66.70 36.33 1.23
C ARG A 625 67.89 36.00 0.34
N ILE A 626 68.54 37.04 -0.17
CA ILE A 626 69.76 36.94 -0.96
C ILE A 626 70.81 37.92 -0.43
N GLU A 627 72.07 37.59 -0.61
CA GLU A 627 73.21 38.46 -0.33
C GLU A 627 73.94 38.78 -1.65
N LEU A 628 74.18 40.07 -1.89
CA LEU A 628 74.98 40.56 -3.01
C LEU A 628 76.27 41.19 -2.47
N THR A 629 77.41 40.69 -2.91
CA THR A 629 78.73 41.23 -2.53
C THR A 629 79.40 41.84 -3.75
N ALA A 630 79.67 43.16 -3.71
CA ALA A 630 80.40 43.82 -4.80
C ALA A 630 81.84 43.31 -4.87
N GLY A 631 82.30 42.98 -6.08
CA GLY A 631 83.67 42.51 -6.31
C GLY A 631 84.68 43.66 -6.40
N ASP A 632 85.93 43.34 -6.09
CA ASP A 632 87.03 44.30 -6.16
C ASP A 632 87.27 44.80 -7.60
N GLN A 633 87.44 46.12 -7.72
CA GLN A 633 87.72 46.80 -8.98
C GLN A 633 88.87 47.79 -8.78
N THR A 634 89.76 47.85 -9.76
CA THR A 634 90.99 48.63 -9.70
C THR A 634 91.07 49.55 -10.90
N LYS A 635 91.54 50.78 -10.68
CA LYS A 635 91.85 51.76 -11.72
C LYS A 635 93.24 52.34 -11.51
N VAL A 636 93.81 52.93 -12.56
CA VAL A 636 95.02 53.75 -12.46
C VAL A 636 94.64 55.20 -12.14
N TYR A 637 95.45 55.87 -11.32
CA TYR A 637 95.26 57.29 -10.98
C TYR A 637 95.37 58.18 -12.22
N GLY A 638 94.51 59.19 -12.38
CA GLY A 638 94.41 59.99 -13.60
C GLY A 638 93.25 59.60 -14.52
N GLU A 639 92.74 58.37 -14.42
CA GLU A 639 91.74 57.84 -15.36
C GLU A 639 90.31 57.92 -14.81
N VAL A 640 89.38 58.24 -15.70
CA VAL A 640 87.94 58.10 -15.44
C VAL A 640 87.61 56.60 -15.49
N PHE A 641 87.13 56.06 -14.37
CA PHE A 641 86.77 54.65 -14.28
C PHE A 641 85.28 54.53 -13.96
N GLU A 642 84.53 53.97 -14.90
CA GLU A 642 83.14 53.60 -14.65
C GLU A 642 83.11 52.25 -13.94
N LEU A 643 82.48 52.21 -12.77
CA LEU A 643 82.31 50.96 -12.03
C LEU A 643 81.47 50.01 -12.87
N VAL A 644 82.00 48.81 -13.10
CA VAL A 644 81.28 47.79 -13.87
C VAL A 644 80.29 47.11 -12.93
N GLY A 645 79.00 47.28 -13.23
CA GLY A 645 77.90 46.69 -12.46
C GLY A 645 77.83 45.17 -12.52
N GLU A 646 78.57 44.53 -13.45
CA GLU A 646 78.62 43.08 -13.62
C GLU A 646 79.60 42.37 -12.64
N LYS A 647 80.42 43.12 -11.87
CA LYS A 647 81.33 42.54 -10.88
C LYS A 647 80.70 42.47 -9.47
N PHE A 648 79.88 41.45 -9.24
CA PHE A 648 79.37 41.09 -7.91
C PHE A 648 79.27 39.56 -7.77
N THR A 649 79.21 39.07 -6.54
CA THR A 649 78.78 37.70 -6.24
C THR A 649 77.38 37.73 -5.65
N LEU A 650 76.61 36.69 -5.95
CA LEU A 650 75.29 36.43 -5.40
C LEU A 650 75.38 35.19 -4.52
N LYS A 651 74.67 35.23 -3.38
CA LYS A 651 74.49 34.09 -2.50
C LYS A 651 73.02 33.96 -2.09
N ASP A 652 72.42 32.81 -2.34
CA ASP A 652 71.09 32.47 -1.83
C ASP A 652 71.18 32.10 -0.35
N LEU A 653 70.54 32.89 0.53
CA LEU A 653 70.64 32.70 1.98
C LEU A 653 69.61 31.71 2.52
N ASP A 654 68.53 31.46 1.77
CA ASP A 654 67.48 30.50 2.14
C ASP A 654 67.55 29.24 1.25
N GLY A 655 68.62 29.08 0.46
CA GLY A 655 68.92 27.90 -0.37
C GLY A 655 70.06 27.06 0.17
N ASP A 656 70.79 26.39 -0.72
CA ASP A 656 72.00 25.63 -0.39
C ASP A 656 73.25 26.51 -0.22
N GLY A 657 73.09 27.83 -0.35
CA GLY A 657 74.18 28.80 -0.23
C GLY A 657 74.92 29.06 -1.54
N ASP A 658 74.41 28.58 -2.68
CA ASP A 658 75.00 28.80 -4.00
C ASP A 658 74.67 30.20 -4.58
N SER A 659 75.07 30.41 -5.84
CA SER A 659 74.86 31.65 -6.59
C SER A 659 73.70 31.57 -7.59
N VAL A 660 72.87 30.54 -7.52
CA VAL A 660 71.79 30.26 -8.48
C VAL A 660 70.45 30.47 -7.79
N LEU A 661 69.59 31.31 -8.38
CA LEU A 661 68.24 31.50 -7.84
C LEU A 661 67.30 30.38 -8.31
N PRO A 662 66.33 29.98 -7.48
CA PRO A 662 65.59 28.73 -7.61
C PRO A 662 64.74 28.56 -8.88
N ASN A 663 64.41 29.63 -9.61
CA ASN A 663 63.72 29.53 -10.90
C ASN A 663 64.52 30.09 -12.08
N GLY A 664 65.85 30.16 -11.96
CA GLY A 664 66.75 30.64 -13.02
C GLY A 664 66.75 32.16 -13.16
N GLU A 665 66.32 32.88 -12.14
CA GLU A 665 66.38 34.33 -12.10
C GLU A 665 67.83 34.81 -12.11
N VAL A 666 68.06 35.92 -12.82
CA VAL A 666 69.38 36.56 -12.90
C VAL A 666 69.25 38.02 -12.50
N ILE A 667 70.26 38.52 -11.79
CA ILE A 667 70.37 39.94 -11.50
C ILE A 667 70.99 40.61 -12.72
N THR A 668 70.19 41.34 -13.48
CA THR A 668 70.62 41.94 -14.76
C THR A 668 71.29 43.30 -14.58
N ASN A 669 70.92 44.05 -13.53
CA ASN A 669 71.45 45.39 -13.26
C ASN A 669 71.74 45.56 -11.76
N VAL A 670 72.97 45.97 -11.44
CA VAL A 670 73.37 46.40 -10.10
C VAL A 670 74.01 47.78 -10.19
N SER A 671 73.50 48.75 -9.42
CA SER A 671 74.14 50.06 -9.30
C SER A 671 75.20 50.02 -8.20
N ILE A 672 76.48 49.99 -8.60
CA ILE A 672 77.61 50.01 -7.67
C ILE A 672 78.17 51.43 -7.60
N LYS A 673 78.36 51.93 -6.38
CA LYS A 673 78.99 53.24 -6.12
C LYS A 673 80.24 53.05 -5.26
N SER A 674 81.29 53.79 -5.57
CA SER A 674 82.44 53.91 -4.66
C SER A 674 82.00 54.78 -3.49
N VAL A 675 81.93 54.18 -2.30
CA VAL A 675 81.49 54.90 -1.08
C VAL A 675 82.34 56.15 -0.82
N THR A 676 83.61 56.14 -1.24
CA THR A 676 84.55 57.26 -1.09
C THR A 676 84.83 58.01 -2.39
N GLY A 677 84.05 57.80 -3.47
CA GLY A 677 84.18 58.52 -4.73
C GLY A 677 85.51 58.32 -5.48
N LYS A 678 86.27 57.25 -5.18
CA LYS A 678 87.58 57.02 -5.82
C LYS A 678 87.49 56.65 -7.29
N ASN A 679 86.32 56.25 -7.79
CA ASN A 679 86.11 55.96 -9.20
C ASN A 679 86.14 57.24 -10.06
N SER A 680 85.67 58.38 -9.53
CA SER A 680 85.63 59.68 -10.22
C SER A 680 86.80 60.62 -9.89
N SER A 681 87.79 60.17 -9.11
CA SER A 681 89.00 60.97 -8.87
C SER A 681 89.83 61.08 -10.14
N THR A 682 89.97 62.28 -10.69
CA THR A 682 90.97 62.59 -11.72
C THR A 682 92.34 62.67 -11.10
#